data_AF-A0A0D0MYD9-F1
#
_entry.id   AF-A0A0D0MYD9-F1
#
_cell.length_a   1.000
_cell.length_b   1.000
_cell.length_c   1.000
_cell.angle_alpha   90.00
_cell.angle_beta   90.00
_cell.angle_gamma   90.00
#
_symmetry.space_group_name_H-M   'P 1'
#
loop_
_entity.id
_entity.type
_entity.pdbx_description
1 polymer ?
#
loop_
_entity_poly.entity_id
_entity_poly.type
_entity_poly.pdbx_seq_one_letter_code
_entity_poly.pdbx_strand_id
1 'polypeptide(L)'
;MSRAQVGDQFGGQQLQTQARPVAATEQAAAPQQETRWKGLADVFAQGAGLADTVRQQAEIDERNAAKRWAQSMTVGELGKAIQEGKMLPSQSPVFVGTVQHIWGVNSHEAGMRDLTTKVAKGELKFNSTEEADQYLTEWRNTTLAGQSDFAKAGFDKAYTQSRDRVLDQVAKVNDAQWVNNATTQAGDFLANAFNTVAGSDFKGTPQEAAANLMSQYQLMRHTKTLPDAAAKGAMGEMLVRMAGSGRKDILEAFLDTDMDGIGKVRSFVGESKAMTLIHQAAAADDQVQRQRIDSEMLPWYKAADAGSLNVTKLEAWAADPRNSKFVSSATVHSLTRANMAALADQQRTLDRAKIQVAVQESEHKARQYVDAALAEGSLWKVQGTGTPQVITSNGDVRDFDVKEYATQALVVRTAGTGREIVARWTPGTTPTPQQIERAAAGTGPMPLQQQVSIWAQNGLDNPNWKNALSSGFLNLATIGVASRGKPTGQLNEAGQQAIALFRELDKVNSEYVRGLVGEKTYERFSDIAFLMHFGRSADEAAGLAAGAASGSIADSDVGKLTKKVHAQVAMLTEGPWYKPDWAAKLMGENTTANTAQVSGALRRYATLLAHSGQYGDAEAAVTAAFSYLSDDAVSSRINGTLYLRSELPGGPPSRTREEWFSRFINEVPKNRTKEMFGKPQPVRLEWNPASRAYQAYAGGVPVTNPDNTLAVYSREAIRQWYEAKEQEDVLKAVAKGSANVQAVQDTRNAAARVSDWATNDFGRPPKPVTKPAPAASKPPTRNIPDFWITPEGQAAVAARKGGPVRTR
;
A
#
# COMPACT_ATOMS: atom_id res chain seq x y z
N MET A 1 44.42 51.61 -62.43
CA MET A 1 44.31 51.76 -63.90
C MET A 1 45.65 51.45 -64.53
N SER A 2 45.63 50.64 -65.60
CA SER A 2 46.64 50.44 -66.67
C SER A 2 48.09 50.01 -66.35
N ARG A 3 48.44 48.78 -66.79
CA ARG A 3 49.59 48.38 -67.66
C ARG A 3 49.60 46.84 -67.79
N ALA A 4 49.35 46.28 -69.00
CA ALA A 4 50.31 45.88 -70.06
C ALA A 4 51.08 44.57 -69.74
N GLN A 5 51.41 43.62 -70.62
CA GLN A 5 51.02 43.19 -71.98
C GLN A 5 51.78 41.86 -72.25
N VAL A 6 51.24 40.96 -73.11
CA VAL A 6 51.89 40.03 -74.09
C VAL A 6 52.95 39.03 -73.56
N GLY A 7 53.04 37.74 -73.93
CA GLY A 7 52.39 36.84 -74.87
C GLY A 7 53.39 35.73 -75.25
N ASP A 8 52.94 34.49 -75.43
CA ASP A 8 53.42 33.58 -76.50
C ASP A 8 52.61 32.27 -76.51
N GLN A 9 51.84 32.08 -77.59
CA GLN A 9 51.16 30.85 -77.99
C GLN A 9 51.65 30.53 -79.41
N PHE A 10 52.31 29.40 -79.60
CA PHE A 10 52.58 28.83 -80.92
C PHE A 10 51.97 27.44 -81.02
N GLY A 11 50.88 27.35 -81.80
CA GLY A 11 50.38 26.11 -82.39
C GLY A 11 51.04 25.87 -83.75
N GLY A 12 51.54 24.66 -83.98
CA GLY A 12 52.12 24.22 -85.25
C GLY A 12 51.23 23.16 -85.90
N GLN A 13 50.68 23.52 -87.05
CA GLN A 13 49.88 22.67 -87.95
C GLN A 13 50.69 21.50 -88.52
N GLN A 14 50.03 20.34 -88.71
CA GLN A 14 50.56 19.25 -89.53
C GLN A 14 50.38 19.55 -91.02
N LEU A 15 51.50 19.60 -91.75
CA LEU A 15 51.55 19.70 -93.21
C LEU A 15 51.43 18.30 -93.84
N GLN A 16 50.44 18.12 -94.71
CA GLN A 16 50.39 17.04 -95.70
C GLN A 16 51.34 17.35 -96.86
N THR A 17 52.27 16.43 -97.15
CA THR A 17 53.08 16.46 -98.37
C THR A 17 52.67 15.32 -99.30
N GLN A 18 52.10 15.71 -100.45
CA GLN A 18 51.98 14.88 -101.64
C GLN A 18 53.34 14.79 -102.34
N ALA A 19 53.72 13.60 -102.81
CA ALA A 19 54.76 13.44 -103.81
C ALA A 19 54.28 12.44 -104.89
N ARG A 20 54.35 12.86 -106.15
CA ARG A 20 54.39 11.99 -107.35
C ARG A 20 55.72 12.28 -108.10
N PRO A 21 56.03 11.61 -109.23
CA PRO A 21 57.05 10.58 -109.39
C PRO A 21 58.25 11.10 -110.22
N VAL A 22 59.04 10.20 -110.85
CA VAL A 22 60.20 10.39 -111.78
C VAL A 22 61.53 10.06 -111.06
N ALA A 23 62.49 9.26 -111.53
CA ALA A 23 62.79 8.62 -112.83
C ALA A 23 63.53 7.28 -112.60
N ALA A 24 63.48 6.42 -113.62
CA ALA A 24 64.38 5.30 -113.80
C ALA A 24 65.83 5.78 -114.02
N THR A 25 66.81 5.04 -113.50
CA THR A 25 68.18 5.04 -114.02
C THR A 25 68.64 3.61 -114.18
N GLU A 26 69.01 3.31 -115.42
CA GLU A 26 69.52 2.04 -115.92
C GLU A 26 70.94 1.74 -115.41
N GLN A 27 71.28 0.46 -115.53
CA GLN A 27 72.56 -0.17 -115.24
C GLN A 27 73.78 0.55 -115.83
N ALA A 28 74.88 0.55 -115.08
CA ALA A 28 76.23 0.58 -115.64
C ALA A 28 76.96 -0.72 -115.28
N ALA A 29 77.52 -1.34 -116.32
CA ALA A 29 78.15 -2.65 -116.34
C ALA A 29 79.47 -2.70 -115.54
N ALA A 30 79.78 -3.92 -115.10
CA ALA A 30 80.99 -4.31 -114.39
C ALA A 30 82.29 -4.14 -115.21
N PRO A 31 83.46 -4.10 -114.55
CA PRO A 31 84.64 -4.81 -115.01
C PRO A 31 84.71 -6.19 -114.35
N GLN A 32 84.68 -7.22 -115.19
CA GLN A 32 84.87 -8.63 -114.84
C GLN A 32 86.33 -8.88 -114.44
N GLN A 33 86.59 -9.21 -113.16
CA GLN A 33 87.70 -10.09 -112.80
C GLN A 33 87.26 -11.09 -111.71
N GLU A 34 87.41 -12.37 -112.07
CA GLU A 34 87.35 -13.61 -111.27
C GLU A 34 86.07 -13.91 -110.45
N THR A 35 85.02 -14.29 -111.17
CA THR A 35 83.66 -14.64 -110.68
C THR A 35 83.49 -16.04 -110.07
N ARG A 36 84.53 -16.85 -109.87
CA ARG A 36 84.34 -18.17 -109.22
C ARG A 36 84.45 -18.15 -107.69
N TRP A 37 85.29 -17.28 -107.12
CA TRP A 37 85.43 -17.17 -105.66
C TRP A 37 84.40 -16.23 -105.03
N LYS A 38 84.02 -15.16 -105.73
CA LYS A 38 83.02 -14.19 -105.25
C LYS A 38 81.61 -14.80 -105.17
N GLY A 39 81.23 -15.67 -106.11
CA GLY A 39 79.95 -16.38 -106.06
C GLY A 39 79.84 -17.40 -104.91
N LEU A 40 80.95 -18.04 -104.53
CA LEU A 40 80.99 -18.90 -103.33
C LEU A 40 80.99 -18.06 -102.04
N ALA A 41 81.75 -16.96 -102.00
CA ALA A 41 81.78 -16.05 -100.85
C ALA A 41 80.43 -15.33 -100.63
N ASP A 42 79.74 -14.90 -101.68
CA ASP A 42 78.40 -14.27 -101.58
C ASP A 42 77.33 -15.29 -101.18
N VAL A 43 77.43 -16.56 -101.60
CA VAL A 43 76.53 -17.64 -101.14
C VAL A 43 76.81 -18.03 -99.67
N PHE A 44 78.07 -18.03 -99.23
CA PHE A 44 78.41 -18.22 -97.82
C PHE A 44 78.04 -17.00 -96.96
N ALA A 45 78.16 -15.78 -97.47
CA ALA A 45 77.75 -14.55 -96.76
C ALA A 45 76.22 -14.42 -96.69
N GLN A 46 75.50 -14.78 -97.76
CA GLN A 46 74.04 -14.89 -97.75
C GLN A 46 73.58 -16.04 -96.85
N GLY A 47 74.28 -17.17 -96.83
CA GLY A 47 74.03 -18.29 -95.92
C GLY A 47 74.30 -17.95 -94.44
N ALA A 48 75.33 -17.15 -94.14
CA ALA A 48 75.63 -16.66 -92.80
C ALA A 48 74.61 -15.63 -92.32
N GLY A 49 74.18 -14.70 -93.19
CA GLY A 49 73.09 -13.77 -92.89
C GLY A 49 71.73 -14.48 -92.71
N LEU A 50 71.46 -15.53 -93.49
CA LEU A 50 70.27 -16.37 -93.31
C LEU A 50 70.36 -17.21 -92.02
N ALA A 51 71.53 -17.72 -91.67
CA ALA A 51 71.75 -18.46 -90.42
C ALA A 51 71.61 -17.56 -89.19
N ASP A 52 72.10 -16.32 -89.24
CA ASP A 52 71.94 -15.35 -88.15
C ASP A 52 70.48 -14.89 -88.01
N THR A 53 69.77 -14.67 -89.11
CA THR A 53 68.33 -14.32 -89.06
C THR A 53 67.46 -15.49 -88.58
N VAL A 54 67.74 -16.73 -88.99
CA VAL A 54 67.07 -17.93 -88.48
C VAL A 54 67.39 -18.16 -87.01
N ARG A 55 68.63 -17.94 -86.57
CA ARG A 55 69.03 -18.01 -85.15
C ARG A 55 68.31 -16.95 -84.32
N GLN A 56 68.25 -15.70 -84.80
CA GLN A 56 67.50 -14.63 -84.12
C GLN A 56 66.00 -14.95 -84.05
N GLN A 57 65.41 -15.49 -85.12
CA GLN A 57 64.01 -15.89 -85.12
C GLN A 57 63.74 -17.04 -84.15
N ALA A 58 64.63 -18.05 -84.11
CA ALA A 58 64.55 -19.14 -83.15
C ALA A 58 64.68 -18.63 -81.69
N GLU A 59 65.60 -17.71 -81.41
CA GLU A 59 65.71 -17.08 -80.08
C GLU A 59 64.45 -16.28 -79.72
N ILE A 60 63.82 -15.60 -80.68
CA ILE A 60 62.56 -14.88 -80.48
C ILE A 60 61.42 -15.86 -80.16
N ASP A 61 61.32 -16.94 -80.92
CA ASP A 61 60.30 -17.97 -80.72
C ASP A 61 60.48 -18.68 -79.37
N GLU A 62 61.72 -18.95 -78.97
CA GLU A 62 62.04 -19.49 -77.65
C GLU A 62 61.73 -18.52 -76.51
N ARG A 63 62.03 -17.22 -76.66
CA ARG A 63 61.62 -16.20 -75.68
C ARG A 63 60.11 -16.12 -75.57
N ASN A 64 59.38 -16.25 -76.68
CA ASN A 64 57.92 -16.25 -76.70
C ASN A 64 57.33 -17.50 -76.05
N ALA A 65 57.94 -18.67 -76.29
CA ALA A 65 57.58 -19.91 -75.62
C ALA A 65 57.84 -19.82 -74.10
N ALA A 66 59.00 -19.30 -73.69
CA ALA A 66 59.36 -19.06 -72.29
C ALA A 66 58.35 -18.13 -71.60
N LYS A 67 57.93 -17.05 -72.28
CA LYS A 67 56.89 -16.15 -71.78
C LYS A 67 55.55 -16.86 -71.59
N ARG A 68 55.07 -17.60 -72.58
CA ARG A 68 53.79 -18.33 -72.48
C ARG A 68 53.81 -19.36 -71.36
N TRP A 69 54.92 -20.08 -71.21
CA TRP A 69 55.10 -21.06 -70.16
C TRP A 69 55.18 -20.43 -68.77
N ALA A 70 55.97 -19.36 -68.60
CA ALA A 70 56.03 -18.64 -67.34
C ALA A 70 54.69 -17.99 -66.96
N GLN A 71 53.90 -17.55 -67.95
CA GLN A 71 52.56 -16.98 -67.75
C GLN A 71 51.50 -18.03 -67.40
N SER A 72 51.73 -19.32 -67.67
CA SER A 72 50.78 -20.38 -67.32
C SER A 72 50.94 -20.89 -65.88
N MET A 73 51.84 -20.29 -65.09
CA MET A 73 52.13 -20.67 -63.71
C MET A 73 52.10 -19.46 -62.79
N THR A 74 51.74 -19.67 -61.52
CA THR A 74 51.94 -18.65 -60.48
C THR A 74 53.42 -18.49 -60.16
N VAL A 75 53.81 -17.39 -59.51
CA VAL A 75 55.22 -17.10 -59.15
C VAL A 75 55.85 -18.23 -58.31
N GLY A 76 55.08 -18.79 -57.37
CA GLY A 76 55.51 -19.90 -56.52
C GLY A 76 55.66 -21.21 -57.28
N GLU A 77 54.72 -21.53 -58.19
CA GLU A 77 54.79 -22.72 -59.05
C GLU A 77 55.97 -22.63 -60.02
N LEU A 78 56.19 -21.45 -60.61
CA LEU A 78 57.32 -21.18 -61.49
C LEU A 78 58.65 -21.31 -60.75
N GLY A 79 58.75 -20.76 -59.54
CA GLY A 79 59.94 -20.89 -58.69
C GLY A 79 60.26 -22.33 -58.33
N LYS A 80 59.23 -23.10 -57.95
CA LYS A 80 59.36 -24.53 -57.65
C LYS A 80 59.77 -25.34 -58.89
N ALA A 81 59.20 -25.04 -60.05
CA ALA A 81 59.56 -25.68 -61.31
C ALA A 81 61.02 -25.41 -61.72
N ILE A 82 61.52 -24.19 -61.47
CA ILE A 82 62.94 -23.82 -61.67
C ILE A 82 63.84 -24.59 -60.69
N GLN A 83 63.50 -24.63 -59.40
CA GLN A 83 64.31 -25.29 -58.35
C GLN A 83 64.37 -26.81 -58.50
N GLU A 84 63.25 -27.44 -58.86
CA GLU A 84 63.17 -28.89 -59.06
C GLU A 84 63.80 -29.36 -60.39
N GLY A 85 64.32 -28.43 -61.21
CA GLY A 85 64.94 -28.76 -62.50
C GLY A 85 63.96 -29.36 -63.52
N LYS A 86 62.65 -29.18 -63.34
CA LYS A 86 61.59 -29.71 -64.22
C LYS A 86 61.45 -28.94 -65.54
N MET A 87 62.52 -28.32 -66.00
CA MET A 87 62.57 -27.54 -67.24
C MET A 87 62.93 -28.46 -68.41
N LEU A 88 62.01 -28.68 -69.36
CA LEU A 88 62.26 -29.38 -70.62
C LEU A 88 61.50 -28.65 -71.76
N PRO A 89 61.84 -28.91 -73.03
CA PRO A 89 62.76 -28.15 -73.84
C PRO A 89 62.00 -27.10 -74.69
N SER A 90 62.65 -26.10 -75.24
CA SER A 90 64.06 -26.17 -75.55
C SER A 90 64.92 -26.08 -74.30
N GLN A 91 65.85 -27.03 -74.14
CA GLN A 91 66.98 -26.94 -73.19
C GLN A 91 67.93 -25.80 -73.62
N SER A 92 67.41 -24.85 -74.39
CA SER A 92 68.09 -23.67 -74.83
C SER A 92 68.41 -22.84 -73.59
N PRO A 93 69.68 -22.46 -73.43
CA PRO A 93 70.08 -21.49 -72.42
C PRO A 93 69.24 -20.20 -72.48
N VAL A 94 68.72 -19.84 -73.66
CA VAL A 94 67.86 -18.66 -73.86
C VAL A 94 66.49 -18.85 -73.22
N PHE A 95 65.88 -20.03 -73.36
CA PHE A 95 64.59 -20.34 -72.72
C PHE A 95 64.74 -20.31 -71.20
N VAL A 96 65.71 -21.05 -70.65
CA VAL A 96 65.95 -21.14 -69.19
C VAL A 96 66.27 -19.78 -68.59
N GLY A 97 67.17 -19.02 -69.22
CA GLY A 97 67.50 -17.67 -68.79
C GLY A 97 66.29 -16.72 -68.86
N THR A 98 65.46 -16.83 -69.89
CA THR A 98 64.23 -16.01 -70.02
C THR A 98 63.22 -16.35 -68.94
N VAL A 99 63.00 -17.63 -68.62
CA VAL A 99 62.05 -18.02 -67.57
C VAL A 99 62.55 -17.59 -66.19
N GLN A 100 63.83 -17.81 -65.88
CA GLN A 100 64.42 -17.36 -64.62
C GLN A 100 64.34 -15.84 -64.48
N HIS A 101 64.59 -15.09 -65.56
CA HIS A 101 64.40 -13.64 -65.58
C HIS A 101 62.92 -13.25 -65.34
N ILE A 102 61.95 -13.92 -65.97
CA ILE A 102 60.51 -13.63 -65.73
C ILE A 102 60.13 -13.94 -64.29
N TRP A 103 60.62 -15.05 -63.72
CA TRP A 103 60.41 -15.38 -62.32
C TRP A 103 60.95 -14.29 -61.39
N GLY A 104 62.16 -13.77 -61.65
CA GLY A 104 62.74 -12.65 -60.91
C GLY A 104 61.88 -11.39 -60.96
N VAL A 105 61.39 -11.01 -62.15
CA VAL A 105 60.47 -9.87 -62.34
C VAL A 105 59.17 -10.09 -61.55
N ASN A 106 58.54 -11.25 -61.69
CA ASN A 106 57.26 -11.53 -61.04
C ASN A 106 57.38 -11.61 -59.50
N SER A 107 58.49 -12.14 -58.99
CA SER A 107 58.78 -12.20 -57.55
C SER A 107 58.97 -10.81 -56.96
N HIS A 108 59.68 -9.94 -57.68
CA HIS A 108 59.80 -8.53 -57.32
C HIS A 108 58.44 -7.84 -57.30
N GLU A 109 57.64 -7.94 -58.37
CA GLU A 109 56.34 -7.26 -58.46
C GLU A 109 55.35 -7.72 -57.39
N ALA A 110 55.29 -9.02 -57.12
CA ALA A 110 54.43 -9.58 -56.08
C ALA A 110 54.83 -9.07 -54.69
N GLY A 111 56.12 -9.11 -54.34
CA GLY A 111 56.58 -8.65 -53.04
C GLY A 111 56.48 -7.14 -52.87
N MET A 112 56.81 -6.33 -53.89
CA MET A 112 56.68 -4.88 -53.80
C MET A 112 55.23 -4.41 -53.67
N ARG A 113 54.27 -5.10 -54.32
CA ARG A 113 52.84 -4.81 -54.15
C ARG A 113 52.38 -5.09 -52.72
N ASP A 114 52.79 -6.22 -52.15
CA ASP A 114 52.49 -6.58 -50.75
C ASP A 114 53.12 -5.57 -49.77
N LEU A 115 54.40 -5.26 -49.93
CA LEU A 115 55.13 -4.31 -49.07
C LEU A 115 54.52 -2.90 -49.12
N THR A 116 54.24 -2.38 -50.33
CA THR A 116 53.62 -1.06 -50.48
C THR A 116 52.24 -1.02 -49.81
N THR A 117 51.46 -2.10 -49.94
CA THR A 117 50.14 -2.21 -49.32
C THR A 117 50.25 -2.25 -47.79
N LYS A 118 51.18 -3.02 -47.23
CA LYS A 118 51.40 -3.12 -45.78
C LYS A 118 51.90 -1.81 -45.17
N VAL A 119 52.79 -1.10 -45.86
CA VAL A 119 53.23 0.24 -45.44
C VAL A 119 52.08 1.24 -45.48
N ALA A 120 51.29 1.25 -46.56
CA ALA A 120 50.14 2.16 -46.68
C ALA A 120 49.04 1.88 -45.64
N LYS A 121 48.81 0.62 -45.27
CA LYS A 121 47.87 0.22 -44.22
C LYS A 121 48.44 0.38 -42.79
N GLY A 122 49.73 0.66 -42.65
CA GLY A 122 50.41 0.71 -41.35
C GLY A 122 50.59 -0.65 -40.67
N GLU A 123 50.45 -1.76 -41.40
CA GLU A 123 50.76 -3.13 -40.95
C GLU A 123 52.27 -3.35 -40.85
N LEU A 124 53.03 -2.67 -41.72
CA LEU A 124 54.50 -2.60 -41.67
C LEU A 124 54.90 -1.15 -41.43
N LYS A 125 55.57 -0.88 -40.30
CA LYS A 125 55.97 0.45 -39.88
C LYS A 125 57.49 0.54 -39.85
N PHE A 126 58.01 1.65 -40.34
CA PHE A 126 59.43 1.96 -40.30
C PHE A 126 59.61 3.33 -39.65
N ASN A 127 60.47 3.42 -38.65
CA ASN A 127 60.70 4.66 -37.92
C ASN A 127 61.61 5.62 -38.70
N SER A 128 62.27 5.14 -39.75
CA SER A 128 63.19 5.89 -40.58
C SER A 128 63.27 5.31 -42.00
N THR A 129 63.76 6.11 -42.95
CA THR A 129 64.03 5.64 -44.32
C THR A 129 65.16 4.62 -44.36
N GLU A 130 66.10 4.70 -43.41
CA GLU A 130 67.23 3.79 -43.26
C GLU A 130 66.77 2.39 -42.84
N GLU A 131 65.82 2.30 -41.91
CA GLU A 131 65.23 1.04 -41.47
C GLU A 131 64.46 0.36 -42.61
N ALA A 132 63.71 1.15 -43.40
CA ALA A 132 63.00 0.66 -44.58
C ALA A 132 63.96 0.16 -45.66
N ASP A 133 65.09 0.85 -45.86
CA ASP A 133 66.11 0.45 -46.84
C ASP A 133 66.82 -0.85 -46.46
N GLN A 134 67.19 -0.99 -45.18
CA GLN A 134 67.78 -2.22 -44.65
C GLN A 134 66.82 -3.40 -44.85
N TYR A 135 65.55 -3.22 -44.49
CA TYR A 135 64.51 -4.23 -44.68
C TYR A 135 64.35 -4.65 -46.15
N LEU A 136 64.30 -3.68 -47.08
CA LEU A 136 64.18 -3.98 -48.51
C LEU A 136 65.41 -4.73 -49.04
N THR A 137 66.60 -4.36 -48.58
CA THR A 137 67.86 -5.03 -48.95
C THR A 137 67.91 -6.46 -48.43
N GLU A 138 67.50 -6.70 -47.18
CA GLU A 138 67.38 -8.04 -46.61
C GLU A 138 66.33 -8.88 -47.33
N TRP A 139 65.17 -8.28 -47.65
CA TRP A 139 64.11 -8.93 -48.42
C TRP A 139 64.61 -9.36 -49.81
N ARG A 140 65.33 -8.48 -50.52
CA ARG A 140 65.96 -8.79 -51.80
C ARG A 140 66.95 -9.95 -51.66
N ASN A 141 67.88 -9.85 -50.72
CA ASN A 141 68.94 -10.86 -50.55
C ASN A 141 68.36 -12.24 -50.18
N THR A 142 67.32 -12.26 -49.36
CA THR A 142 66.61 -13.50 -48.99
C THR A 142 65.85 -14.09 -50.17
N THR A 143 65.16 -13.26 -50.96
CA THR A 143 64.39 -13.71 -52.12
C THR A 143 65.29 -14.27 -53.23
N LEU A 144 66.49 -13.70 -53.40
CA LEU A 144 67.46 -14.07 -54.43
C LEU A 144 68.50 -15.11 -53.97
N ALA A 145 68.46 -15.56 -52.72
CA ALA A 145 69.39 -16.55 -52.20
C ALA A 145 69.31 -17.87 -52.99
N GLY A 146 70.46 -18.34 -53.51
CA GLY A 146 70.55 -19.57 -54.30
C GLY A 146 69.97 -19.48 -55.72
N GLN A 147 69.58 -18.28 -56.18
CA GLN A 147 68.99 -18.08 -57.50
C GLN A 147 70.05 -17.76 -58.57
N SER A 148 69.69 -17.99 -59.83
CA SER A 148 70.57 -17.74 -60.98
C SER A 148 70.78 -16.25 -61.24
N ASP A 149 71.85 -15.92 -61.98
CA ASP A 149 72.13 -14.52 -62.34
C ASP A 149 71.06 -13.92 -63.27
N PHE A 150 70.37 -14.74 -64.07
CA PHE A 150 69.23 -14.29 -64.86
C PHE A 150 68.03 -13.90 -64.00
N ALA A 151 67.75 -14.65 -62.93
CA ALA A 151 66.71 -14.31 -61.96
C ALA A 151 67.05 -13.03 -61.18
N LYS A 152 68.31 -12.87 -60.77
CA LYS A 152 68.80 -11.63 -60.15
C LYS A 152 68.63 -10.44 -61.09
N ALA A 153 69.06 -10.56 -62.34
CA ALA A 153 68.91 -9.51 -63.35
C ALA A 153 67.44 -9.12 -63.60
N GLY A 154 66.55 -10.12 -63.62
CA GLY A 154 65.11 -9.88 -63.75
C GLY A 154 64.51 -9.13 -62.56
N PHE A 155 64.87 -9.51 -61.35
CA PHE A 155 64.42 -8.85 -60.11
C PHE A 155 64.96 -7.41 -60.02
N ASP A 156 66.25 -7.23 -60.32
CA ASP A 156 66.94 -5.94 -60.21
C ASP A 156 66.49 -4.90 -61.24
N LYS A 157 65.90 -5.35 -62.35
CA LYS A 157 65.42 -4.48 -63.43
C LYS A 157 64.52 -3.34 -62.96
N ALA A 158 63.67 -3.58 -61.95
CA ALA A 158 62.73 -2.59 -61.40
C ALA A 158 62.92 -2.31 -59.91
N TYR A 159 63.89 -2.96 -59.26
CA TYR A 159 64.09 -2.90 -57.82
C TYR A 159 64.42 -1.49 -57.32
N THR A 160 65.41 -0.82 -57.90
CA THR A 160 65.81 0.54 -57.48
C THR A 160 64.64 1.52 -57.55
N GLN A 161 63.90 1.53 -58.65
CA GLN A 161 62.74 2.42 -58.82
C GLN A 161 61.63 2.13 -57.80
N SER A 162 61.39 0.86 -57.49
CA SER A 162 60.32 0.46 -56.57
C SER A 162 60.73 0.68 -55.10
N ARG A 163 62.00 0.47 -54.78
CA ARG A 163 62.63 0.84 -53.50
C ARG A 163 62.47 2.33 -53.23
N ASP A 164 62.86 3.19 -54.15
CA ASP A 164 62.78 4.64 -53.96
C ASP A 164 61.33 5.12 -53.73
N ARG A 165 60.34 4.49 -54.39
CA ARG A 165 58.91 4.76 -54.14
C ARG A 165 58.47 4.35 -52.74
N VAL A 166 58.94 3.21 -52.22
CA VAL A 166 58.61 2.79 -50.85
C VAL A 166 59.28 3.71 -49.84
N LEU A 167 60.54 4.11 -50.06
CA LEU A 167 61.23 5.07 -49.20
C LEU A 167 60.53 6.43 -49.17
N ASP A 168 60.10 6.96 -50.32
CA ASP A 168 59.30 8.19 -50.41
C ASP A 168 57.95 8.06 -49.69
N GLN A 169 57.28 6.92 -49.81
CA GLN A 169 56.03 6.65 -49.09
C GLN A 169 56.23 6.59 -47.57
N VAL A 170 57.31 5.95 -47.10
CA VAL A 170 57.68 5.88 -45.68
C VAL A 170 57.98 7.28 -45.13
N ALA A 171 58.76 8.08 -45.87
CA ALA A 171 59.05 9.46 -45.50
C ALA A 171 57.75 10.28 -45.34
N LYS A 172 56.83 10.20 -46.31
CA LYS A 172 55.53 10.87 -46.24
C LYS A 172 54.67 10.45 -45.05
N VAL A 173 54.65 9.15 -44.72
CA VAL A 173 53.90 8.63 -43.56
C VAL A 173 54.51 9.13 -42.25
N ASN A 174 55.84 9.12 -42.14
CA ASN A 174 56.55 9.59 -40.95
C ASN A 174 56.41 11.10 -40.76
N ASP A 175 56.51 11.88 -41.84
CA ASP A 175 56.28 13.33 -41.83
C ASP A 175 54.84 13.65 -41.40
N ALA A 176 53.85 12.94 -41.94
CA ALA A 176 52.46 13.13 -41.55
C ALA A 176 52.22 12.79 -40.06
N GLN A 177 52.84 11.71 -39.56
CA GLN A 177 52.75 11.34 -38.15
C GLN A 177 53.44 12.37 -37.25
N TRP A 178 54.60 12.87 -37.65
CA TRP A 178 55.31 13.93 -36.92
C TRP A 178 54.48 15.23 -36.87
N VAL A 179 53.91 15.66 -38.01
CA VAL A 179 53.02 16.83 -38.07
C VAL A 179 51.79 16.64 -37.17
N ASN A 180 51.18 15.46 -37.16
CA ASN A 180 50.05 15.18 -36.28
C ASN A 180 50.44 15.25 -34.80
N ASN A 181 51.55 14.61 -34.41
CA ASN A 181 52.05 14.63 -33.03
C ASN A 181 52.40 16.07 -32.59
N ALA A 182 53.05 16.84 -33.45
CA ALA A 182 53.37 18.24 -33.19
C ALA A 182 52.10 19.10 -33.06
N THR A 183 51.07 18.82 -33.88
CA THR A 183 49.76 19.49 -33.77
C THR A 183 49.12 19.23 -32.41
N THR A 184 49.07 17.95 -31.98
CA THR A 184 48.50 17.58 -30.68
C THR A 184 49.26 18.21 -29.51
N GLN A 185 50.59 18.10 -29.50
CA GLN A 185 51.42 18.67 -28.42
C GLN A 185 51.30 20.19 -28.35
N ALA A 186 51.28 20.88 -29.50
CA ALA A 186 51.07 22.32 -29.55
C ALA A 186 49.65 22.71 -29.10
N GLY A 187 48.64 21.94 -29.50
CA GLY A 187 47.26 22.11 -29.05
C GLY A 187 47.13 22.00 -27.53
N ASP A 188 47.74 20.99 -26.91
CA ASP A 188 47.74 20.79 -25.46
C ASP A 188 48.50 21.90 -24.73
N PHE A 189 49.66 22.33 -25.26
CA PHE A 189 50.42 23.42 -24.68
C PHE A 189 49.64 24.74 -24.70
N LEU A 190 49.05 25.10 -25.84
CA LEU A 190 48.22 26.29 -25.99
C LEU A 190 46.95 26.22 -25.14
N ALA A 191 46.36 25.03 -25.01
CA ALA A 191 45.23 24.80 -24.14
C ALA A 191 45.57 25.09 -22.67
N ASN A 192 46.73 24.65 -22.19
CA ASN A 192 47.20 24.93 -20.84
C ASN A 192 47.52 26.41 -20.62
N ALA A 193 48.13 27.06 -21.62
CA ALA A 193 48.35 28.50 -21.60
C ALA A 193 47.02 29.26 -21.54
N PHE A 194 46.03 28.84 -22.33
CA PHE A 194 44.69 29.43 -22.32
C PHE A 194 44.01 29.27 -20.95
N ASN A 195 44.02 28.06 -20.38
CA ASN A 195 43.44 27.82 -19.05
C ASN A 195 44.06 28.72 -17.98
N THR A 196 45.36 29.01 -18.08
CA THR A 196 46.07 29.88 -17.14
C THR A 196 45.57 31.32 -17.22
N VAL A 197 45.37 31.87 -18.42
CA VAL A 197 44.90 33.26 -18.59
C VAL A 197 43.39 33.41 -18.51
N ALA A 198 42.63 32.32 -18.70
CA ALA A 198 41.18 32.28 -18.55
C ALA A 198 40.73 32.03 -17.11
N GLY A 199 41.62 31.57 -16.23
CA GLY A 199 41.34 31.33 -14.82
C GLY A 199 41.08 32.60 -14.02
N SER A 200 40.43 32.47 -12.86
CA SER A 200 40.14 33.57 -11.94
C SER A 200 41.39 34.23 -11.34
N ASP A 201 42.52 33.52 -11.35
CA ASP A 201 43.79 33.98 -10.79
C ASP A 201 44.55 34.93 -11.72
N PHE A 202 44.17 34.99 -13.00
CA PHE A 202 44.74 35.91 -13.96
C PHE A 202 44.18 37.32 -13.75
N LYS A 203 45.02 38.25 -13.29
CA LYS A 203 44.63 39.64 -12.98
C LYS A 203 44.78 40.62 -14.16
N GLY A 204 45.23 40.13 -15.32
CA GLY A 204 45.48 40.97 -16.48
C GLY A 204 44.23 41.31 -17.29
N THR A 205 44.37 42.24 -18.24
CA THR A 205 43.31 42.60 -19.18
C THR A 205 43.10 41.52 -20.27
N PRO A 206 41.95 41.47 -20.96
CA PRO A 206 41.76 40.56 -22.10
C PRO A 206 42.82 40.72 -23.19
N GLN A 207 43.33 41.94 -23.38
CA GLN A 207 44.42 42.25 -24.32
C GLN A 207 45.75 41.65 -23.87
N GLU A 208 46.06 41.70 -22.56
CA GLU A 208 47.25 41.05 -22.00
C GLU A 208 47.16 39.53 -22.08
N ALA A 209 45.98 38.96 -21.83
CA ALA A 209 45.72 37.53 -22.02
C ALA A 209 45.96 37.11 -23.49
N ALA A 210 45.41 37.87 -24.43
CA ALA A 210 45.59 37.64 -25.85
C ALA A 210 47.06 37.74 -26.29
N ALA A 211 47.78 38.76 -25.83
CA ALA A 211 49.20 38.95 -26.13
C ALA A 211 50.06 37.79 -25.58
N ASN A 212 49.79 37.33 -24.36
CA ASN A 212 50.48 36.17 -23.78
C ASN A 212 50.27 34.91 -24.62
N LEU A 213 49.04 34.62 -25.04
CA LEU A 213 48.74 33.46 -25.88
C LEU A 213 49.39 33.55 -27.27
N MET A 214 49.41 34.75 -27.85
CA MET A 214 50.07 34.97 -29.14
C MET A 214 51.58 34.74 -29.04
N SER A 215 52.20 35.25 -27.98
CA SER A 215 53.63 35.05 -27.72
C SER A 215 53.98 33.56 -27.60
N GLN A 216 53.16 32.77 -26.89
CA GLN A 216 53.33 31.32 -26.79
C GLN A 216 53.18 30.62 -28.15
N TYR A 217 52.18 31.00 -28.94
CA TYR A 217 51.98 30.47 -30.29
C TYR A 217 53.16 30.78 -31.22
N GLN A 218 53.64 32.03 -31.22
CA GLN A 218 54.78 32.46 -32.02
C GLN A 218 56.07 31.77 -31.58
N LEU A 219 56.30 31.60 -30.27
CA LEU A 219 57.45 30.88 -29.74
C LEU A 219 57.52 29.45 -30.30
N MET A 220 56.40 28.74 -30.35
CA MET A 220 56.36 27.39 -30.94
C MET A 220 56.66 27.37 -32.44
N ARG A 221 56.19 28.38 -33.19
CA ARG A 221 56.52 28.51 -34.62
C ARG A 221 58.00 28.82 -34.83
N HIS A 222 58.57 29.77 -34.09
CA HIS A 222 59.97 30.15 -34.23
C HIS A 222 60.94 29.03 -33.81
N THR A 223 60.58 28.24 -32.79
CA THR A 223 61.37 27.09 -32.34
C THR A 223 61.20 25.85 -33.23
N LYS A 224 60.39 25.92 -34.29
CA LYS A 224 60.05 24.79 -35.19
C LYS A 224 59.42 23.58 -34.48
N THR A 225 58.95 23.76 -33.25
CA THR A 225 58.18 22.74 -32.52
C THR A 225 56.76 22.64 -33.07
N LEU A 226 56.26 23.70 -33.71
CA LEU A 226 55.03 23.72 -34.49
C LEU A 226 55.35 23.94 -35.99
N PRO A 227 55.36 22.89 -36.82
CA PRO A 227 55.56 23.03 -38.26
C PRO A 227 54.44 23.87 -38.91
N ASP A 228 54.76 24.58 -40.00
CA ASP A 228 53.79 25.47 -40.67
C ASP A 228 52.54 24.73 -41.16
N ALA A 229 52.67 23.46 -41.54
CA ALA A 229 51.55 22.60 -41.92
C ALA A 229 50.56 22.35 -40.76
N ALA A 230 51.05 22.31 -39.52
CA ALA A 230 50.26 22.13 -38.29
C ALA A 230 49.74 23.44 -37.71
N ALA A 231 50.41 24.56 -37.99
CA ALA A 231 50.19 25.85 -37.33
C ALA A 231 48.74 26.34 -37.43
N LYS A 232 48.13 26.23 -38.61
CA LYS A 232 46.71 26.60 -38.82
C LYS A 232 45.74 25.72 -38.03
N GLY A 233 46.04 24.43 -37.90
CA GLY A 233 45.25 23.47 -37.11
C GLY A 233 45.26 23.84 -35.63
N ALA A 234 46.46 23.99 -35.05
CA ALA A 234 46.64 24.35 -33.64
C ALA A 234 45.97 25.70 -33.29
N MET A 235 46.11 26.72 -34.14
CA MET A 235 45.40 28.00 -33.98
C MET A 235 43.88 27.83 -34.00
N GLY A 236 43.38 27.02 -34.93
CA GLY A 236 41.96 26.71 -35.05
C GLY A 236 41.39 26.03 -33.80
N GLU A 237 42.09 25.04 -33.25
CA GLU A 237 41.71 24.34 -32.03
C GLU A 237 41.71 25.26 -30.81
N MET A 238 42.73 26.11 -30.68
CA MET A 238 42.80 27.09 -29.59
C MET A 238 41.61 28.05 -29.64
N LEU A 239 41.27 28.59 -30.81
CA LEU A 239 40.10 29.47 -30.98
C LEU A 239 38.78 28.77 -30.66
N VAL A 240 38.61 27.50 -31.05
CA VAL A 240 37.44 26.70 -30.70
C VAL A 240 37.35 26.49 -29.17
N ARG A 241 38.48 26.25 -28.51
CA ARG A 241 38.54 26.11 -27.05
C ARG A 241 38.21 27.44 -26.34
N MET A 242 38.74 28.56 -26.83
CA MET A 242 38.37 29.89 -26.32
C MET A 242 36.86 30.14 -26.45
N ALA A 243 36.29 29.81 -27.63
CA ALA A 243 34.86 29.92 -27.84
C ALA A 243 34.05 29.01 -26.90
N GLY A 244 34.48 27.77 -26.69
CA GLY A 244 33.82 26.83 -25.77
C GLY A 244 33.86 27.26 -24.30
N SER A 245 34.84 28.09 -23.90
CA SER A 245 35.00 28.55 -22.52
C SER A 245 34.03 29.66 -22.10
N GLY A 246 33.35 30.31 -23.06
CA GLY A 246 32.53 31.49 -22.79
C GLY A 246 33.31 32.80 -22.56
N ARG A 247 34.65 32.80 -22.62
CA ARG A 247 35.49 34.01 -22.50
C ARG A 247 35.49 34.82 -23.80
N LYS A 248 34.34 35.40 -24.14
CA LYS A 248 34.14 36.21 -25.35
C LYS A 248 35.12 37.39 -25.41
N ASP A 249 35.36 38.03 -24.27
CA ASP A 249 36.29 39.13 -24.09
C ASP A 249 37.72 38.79 -24.54
N ILE A 250 38.24 37.64 -24.10
CA ILE A 250 39.58 37.16 -24.47
C ILE A 250 39.60 36.73 -25.94
N LEU A 251 38.55 36.04 -26.42
CA LEU A 251 38.47 35.59 -27.81
C LEU A 251 38.48 36.77 -28.80
N GLU A 252 37.67 37.81 -28.55
CA GLU A 252 37.63 39.00 -29.41
C GLU A 252 38.99 39.72 -29.42
N ALA A 253 39.61 39.90 -28.25
CA ALA A 253 40.95 40.49 -28.14
C ALA A 253 42.01 39.65 -28.89
N PHE A 254 41.93 38.32 -28.78
CA PHE A 254 42.86 37.42 -29.44
C PHE A 254 42.68 37.40 -30.97
N LEU A 255 41.44 37.43 -31.45
CA LEU A 255 41.13 37.55 -32.89
C LEU A 255 41.69 38.85 -33.49
N ASP A 256 41.74 39.93 -32.70
CA ASP A 256 42.22 41.24 -33.14
C ASP A 256 43.73 41.44 -32.98
N THR A 257 44.44 40.45 -32.42
CA THR A 257 45.90 40.47 -32.25
C THR A 257 46.61 40.19 -33.58
N ASP A 258 47.70 40.92 -33.85
CA ASP A 258 48.52 40.74 -35.05
C ASP A 258 49.44 39.52 -34.96
N MET A 259 49.56 38.79 -36.08
CA MET A 259 50.48 37.69 -36.26
C MET A 259 51.65 38.13 -37.16
N ASP A 260 52.87 37.77 -36.75
CA ASP A 260 54.10 38.10 -37.47
C ASP A 260 54.04 37.72 -38.96
N GLY A 261 54.04 38.75 -39.81
CA GLY A 261 54.06 38.63 -41.27
C GLY A 261 52.77 38.17 -41.94
N ILE A 262 51.69 37.92 -41.18
CA ILE A 262 50.43 37.35 -41.70
C ILE A 262 49.23 38.30 -41.49
N GLY A 263 49.32 39.24 -40.54
CA GLY A 263 48.24 40.15 -40.15
C GLY A 263 47.40 39.59 -39.00
N LYS A 264 46.18 40.08 -38.81
CA LYS A 264 45.34 39.70 -37.67
C LYS A 264 44.92 38.23 -37.69
N VAL A 265 44.79 37.61 -36.52
CA VAL A 265 44.27 36.24 -36.36
C VAL A 265 42.91 36.09 -37.05
N ARG A 266 42.03 37.08 -36.90
CA ARG A 266 40.72 37.14 -37.56
C ARG A 266 40.82 36.98 -39.08
N SER A 267 41.76 37.69 -39.72
CA SER A 267 42.01 37.59 -41.16
C SER A 267 42.63 36.24 -41.53
N PHE A 268 43.49 35.70 -40.69
CA PHE A 268 44.12 34.39 -40.89
C PHE A 268 43.13 33.22 -40.88
N VAL A 269 42.12 33.24 -40.00
CA VAL A 269 41.09 32.18 -39.92
C VAL A 269 39.86 32.42 -40.80
N GLY A 270 39.67 33.67 -41.24
CA GLY A 270 38.55 34.12 -42.05
C GLY A 270 37.43 34.73 -41.21
N GLU A 271 36.89 35.86 -41.68
CA GLU A 271 35.91 36.69 -40.95
C GLU A 271 34.66 35.91 -40.55
N SER A 272 34.11 35.10 -41.46
CA SER A 272 32.91 34.30 -41.20
C SER A 272 33.14 33.31 -40.06
N LYS A 273 34.28 32.62 -40.04
CA LYS A 273 34.62 31.65 -38.99
C LYS A 273 34.86 32.35 -37.66
N ALA A 274 35.55 33.50 -37.66
CA ALA A 274 35.75 34.32 -36.47
C ALA A 274 34.40 34.76 -35.85
N MET A 275 33.46 35.24 -36.68
CA MET A 275 32.12 35.61 -36.22
C MET A 275 31.34 34.42 -35.65
N THR A 276 31.40 33.24 -36.29
CA THR A 276 30.79 32.01 -35.74
C THR A 276 31.33 31.68 -34.34
N LEU A 277 32.65 31.79 -34.15
CA LEU A 277 33.28 31.53 -32.87
C LEU A 277 32.91 32.56 -31.80
N ILE A 278 32.77 33.84 -32.16
CA ILE A 278 32.29 34.89 -31.25
C ILE A 278 30.86 34.60 -30.79
N HIS A 279 29.96 34.19 -31.71
CA HIS A 279 28.60 33.80 -31.34
C HIS A 279 28.57 32.55 -30.45
N GLN A 280 29.43 31.57 -30.72
CA GLN A 280 29.59 30.39 -29.87
C GLN A 280 30.08 30.77 -28.47
N ALA A 281 31.04 31.68 -28.36
CA ALA A 281 31.52 32.21 -27.08
C ALA A 281 30.43 32.93 -26.30
N ALA A 282 29.63 33.76 -26.97
CA ALA A 282 28.51 34.45 -26.33
C ALA A 282 27.45 33.46 -25.80
N ALA A 283 27.17 32.38 -26.55
CA ALA A 283 26.23 31.34 -26.12
C ALA A 283 26.77 30.54 -24.93
N ALA A 284 28.06 30.21 -24.93
CA ALA A 284 28.72 29.53 -23.82
C ALA A 284 28.76 30.40 -22.54
N ASP A 285 29.05 31.70 -22.66
CA ASP A 285 28.97 32.64 -21.53
C ASP A 285 27.55 32.69 -20.95
N ASP A 286 26.54 32.88 -21.81
CA ASP A 286 25.14 32.92 -21.38
C ASP A 286 24.74 31.63 -20.62
N GLN A 287 25.27 30.47 -21.02
CA GLN A 287 25.05 29.21 -20.30
C GLN A 287 25.73 29.21 -18.92
N VAL A 288 26.98 29.65 -18.81
CA VAL A 288 27.72 29.74 -17.54
C VAL A 288 27.05 30.74 -16.59
N GLN A 289 26.64 31.91 -17.09
CA GLN A 289 25.93 32.90 -16.29
C GLN A 289 24.59 32.36 -15.79
N ARG A 290 23.82 31.64 -16.64
CA ARG A 290 22.56 31.00 -16.20
C ARG A 290 22.80 30.01 -15.06
N GLN A 291 23.83 29.16 -15.16
CA GLN A 291 24.17 28.23 -14.08
C GLN A 291 24.56 28.94 -12.77
N ARG A 292 25.30 30.05 -12.87
CA ARG A 292 25.61 30.90 -11.70
C ARG A 292 24.31 31.45 -11.08
N ILE A 293 23.45 32.03 -11.90
CA ILE A 293 22.18 32.63 -11.47
C ILE A 293 21.30 31.58 -10.81
N ASP A 294 21.18 30.38 -11.38
CA ASP A 294 20.40 29.29 -10.78
C ASP A 294 20.94 28.90 -9.39
N SER A 295 22.27 28.89 -9.23
CA SER A 295 22.95 28.61 -7.96
C SER A 295 22.69 29.71 -6.92
N GLU A 296 22.80 30.99 -7.34
CA GLU A 296 22.52 32.15 -6.50
C GLU A 296 21.02 32.34 -6.20
N MET A 297 20.14 31.80 -7.05
CA MET A 297 18.68 31.81 -6.89
C MET A 297 18.20 30.86 -5.79
N LEU A 298 18.92 29.77 -5.56
CA LEU A 298 18.50 28.69 -4.66
C LEU A 298 18.19 29.16 -3.21
N PRO A 299 19.01 30.02 -2.57
CA PRO A 299 18.68 30.57 -1.25
C PRO A 299 17.38 31.39 -1.25
N TRP A 300 17.07 32.09 -2.34
CA TRP A 300 15.83 32.87 -2.46
C TRP A 300 14.60 31.96 -2.56
N TYR A 301 14.67 30.86 -3.32
CA TYR A 301 13.62 29.84 -3.34
C TYR A 301 13.36 29.28 -1.94
N LYS A 302 14.42 28.84 -1.25
CA LYS A 302 14.30 28.29 0.10
C LYS A 302 13.69 29.29 1.10
N ALA A 303 14.10 30.56 1.03
CA ALA A 303 13.55 31.59 1.89
C ALA A 303 12.08 31.90 1.58
N ALA A 304 11.69 31.87 0.30
CA ALA A 304 10.30 32.04 -0.12
C ALA A 304 9.42 30.89 0.38
N ASP A 305 9.85 29.63 0.19
CA ASP A 305 9.10 28.47 0.66
C ASP A 305 8.96 28.43 2.20
N ALA A 306 9.94 28.99 2.92
CA ALA A 306 9.91 29.10 4.37
C ALA A 306 9.10 30.30 4.90
N GLY A 307 8.63 31.21 4.04
CA GLY A 307 7.98 32.45 4.48
C GLY A 307 8.93 33.49 5.07
N SER A 308 10.25 33.34 4.89
CA SER A 308 11.29 34.20 5.48
C SER A 308 12.03 35.05 4.45
N LEU A 309 11.48 35.21 3.24
CA LEU A 309 12.08 35.97 2.15
C LEU A 309 12.18 37.46 2.48
N ASN A 310 13.37 38.03 2.30
CA ASN A 310 13.54 39.48 2.32
C ASN A 310 13.38 40.04 0.89
N VAL A 311 12.16 40.52 0.60
CA VAL A 311 11.77 40.99 -0.75
C VAL A 311 12.68 42.11 -1.25
N THR A 312 13.03 43.07 -0.40
CA THR A 312 13.89 44.21 -0.78
C THR A 312 15.28 43.76 -1.21
N LYS A 313 15.89 42.78 -0.53
CA LYS A 313 17.20 42.25 -0.92
C LYS A 313 17.12 41.44 -2.22
N LEU A 314 16.04 40.70 -2.44
CA LEU A 314 15.80 39.96 -3.69
C LEU A 314 15.69 40.91 -4.89
N GLU A 315 14.91 41.99 -4.75
CA GLU A 315 14.73 43.00 -5.80
C GLU A 315 16.06 43.70 -6.12
N ALA A 316 16.84 44.07 -5.11
CA ALA A 316 18.16 44.67 -5.30
C ALA A 316 19.14 43.73 -6.02
N TRP A 317 19.15 42.43 -5.66
CA TRP A 317 19.99 41.43 -6.33
C TRP A 317 19.55 41.18 -7.77
N ALA A 318 18.24 41.15 -8.05
CA ALA A 318 17.71 40.97 -9.42
C ALA A 318 17.95 42.18 -10.33
N ALA A 319 18.03 43.38 -9.75
CA ALA A 319 18.29 44.63 -10.46
C ALA A 319 19.78 44.84 -10.82
N ASP A 320 20.72 44.07 -10.25
CA ASP A 320 22.13 44.14 -10.61
C ASP A 320 22.30 43.88 -12.12
N PRO A 321 23.05 44.72 -12.88
CA PRO A 321 23.26 44.53 -14.32
C PRO A 321 23.77 43.14 -14.72
N ARG A 322 24.47 42.44 -13.81
CA ARG A 322 24.98 41.08 -14.04
C ARG A 322 23.87 40.01 -14.00
N ASN A 323 22.73 40.32 -13.40
CA ASN A 323 21.65 39.38 -13.11
C ASN A 323 20.37 39.72 -13.90
N SER A 324 20.13 41.00 -14.17
CA SER A 324 18.88 41.50 -14.79
C SER A 324 18.61 40.94 -16.19
N LYS A 325 19.64 40.51 -16.93
CA LYS A 325 19.48 39.80 -18.22
C LYS A 325 18.87 38.39 -18.05
N PHE A 326 19.09 37.75 -16.90
CA PHE A 326 18.75 36.34 -16.66
C PHE A 326 17.59 36.16 -15.69
N VAL A 327 17.29 37.17 -14.88
CA VAL A 327 16.21 37.15 -13.88
C VAL A 327 15.09 38.05 -14.34
N SER A 328 13.93 37.45 -14.65
CA SER A 328 12.76 38.21 -15.05
C SER A 328 12.03 38.82 -13.85
N SER A 329 11.32 39.93 -14.07
CA SER A 329 10.40 40.50 -13.07
C SER A 329 9.34 39.49 -12.62
N ALA A 330 8.87 38.64 -13.54
CA ALA A 330 7.91 37.57 -13.23
C ALA A 330 8.47 36.55 -12.23
N THR A 331 9.77 36.22 -12.33
CA THR A 331 10.46 35.33 -11.39
C THR A 331 10.44 35.94 -9.98
N VAL A 332 10.78 37.22 -9.85
CA VAL A 332 10.77 37.93 -8.56
C VAL A 332 9.36 37.97 -7.96
N HIS A 333 8.34 38.29 -8.77
CA HIS A 333 6.94 38.29 -8.33
C HIS A 333 6.46 36.89 -7.91
N SER A 334 6.92 35.84 -8.58
CA SER A 334 6.61 34.45 -8.22
C SER A 334 7.13 34.11 -6.83
N LEU A 335 8.40 34.44 -6.55
CA LEU A 335 9.02 34.23 -5.23
C LEU A 335 8.30 35.01 -4.12
N THR A 336 7.98 36.28 -4.37
CA THR A 336 7.24 37.10 -3.39
C THR A 336 5.86 36.51 -3.08
N ARG A 337 5.14 36.02 -4.09
CA ARG A 337 3.85 35.35 -3.88
C ARG A 337 3.98 34.03 -3.13
N ALA A 338 5.00 33.22 -3.46
CA ALA A 338 5.30 31.98 -2.74
C ALA A 338 5.57 32.26 -1.24
N ASN A 339 6.33 33.31 -0.95
CA ASN A 339 6.58 33.75 0.43
C ASN A 339 5.31 34.13 1.19
N MET A 340 4.42 34.89 0.56
CA MET A 340 3.14 35.25 1.17
C MET A 340 2.24 34.04 1.39
N ALA A 341 2.25 33.07 0.47
CA ALA A 341 1.50 31.83 0.61
C ALA A 341 2.02 30.97 1.78
N ALA A 342 3.34 30.83 1.91
CA ALA A 342 3.97 30.11 3.02
C ALA A 342 3.64 30.74 4.38
N LEU A 343 3.67 32.06 4.50
CA LEU A 343 3.24 32.77 5.72
C LEU A 343 1.76 32.52 6.04
N ALA A 344 0.89 32.54 5.02
CA ALA A 344 -0.52 32.22 5.19
C ALA A 344 -0.73 30.76 5.65
N ASP A 345 0.06 29.82 5.16
CA ASP A 345 0.02 28.41 5.58
C ASP A 345 0.46 28.20 7.03
N GLN A 346 1.52 28.89 7.45
CA GLN A 346 1.97 28.88 8.85
C GLN A 346 0.86 29.39 9.78
N GLN A 347 0.22 30.50 9.41
CA GLN A 347 -0.90 31.05 10.17
C GLN A 347 -2.08 30.07 10.23
N ARG A 348 -2.47 29.48 9.09
CA ARG A 348 -3.53 28.44 9.03
C ARG A 348 -3.20 27.23 9.91
N THR A 349 -1.94 26.83 9.98
CA THR A 349 -1.51 25.69 10.80
C THR A 349 -1.61 26.00 12.28
N LEU A 350 -1.21 27.21 12.71
CA LEU A 350 -1.38 27.66 14.09
C LEU A 350 -2.86 27.73 14.48
N ASP A 351 -3.72 28.22 13.59
CA ASP A 351 -5.17 28.30 13.85
C ASP A 351 -5.80 26.91 13.93
N ARG A 352 -5.39 25.96 13.08
CA ARG A 352 -5.79 24.54 13.20
C ARG A 352 -5.35 23.91 14.51
N ALA A 353 -4.12 24.18 14.97
CA ALA A 353 -3.63 23.66 16.25
C ALA A 353 -4.47 24.17 17.43
N LYS A 354 -4.89 25.44 17.42
CA LYS A 354 -5.81 25.99 18.43
C LYS A 354 -7.18 25.31 18.41
N ILE A 355 -7.74 25.07 17.22
CA ILE A 355 -9.01 24.35 17.05
C ILE A 355 -8.88 22.92 17.56
N GLN A 356 -7.76 22.24 17.31
CA GLN A 356 -7.54 20.87 17.77
C GLN A 356 -7.53 20.73 19.30
N VAL A 357 -6.95 21.71 20.02
CA VAL A 357 -7.03 21.75 21.49
C VAL A 357 -8.47 21.90 21.96
N ALA A 358 -9.24 22.81 21.35
CA ALA A 358 -10.66 23.00 21.68
C ALA A 358 -11.53 21.77 21.37
N VAL A 359 -11.24 21.06 20.27
CA VAL A 359 -11.88 19.78 19.92
C VAL A 359 -11.64 18.76 21.04
N GLN A 360 -10.39 18.56 21.45
CA GLN A 360 -10.04 17.59 22.50
C GLN A 360 -10.72 17.91 23.83
N GLU A 361 -10.76 19.17 24.25
CA GLU A 361 -11.47 19.58 25.47
C GLU A 361 -12.97 19.36 25.37
N SER A 362 -13.58 19.68 24.23
CA SER A 362 -15.03 19.49 24.01
C SER A 362 -15.41 18.01 24.03
N GLU A 363 -14.63 17.15 23.37
CA GLU A 363 -14.82 15.70 23.41
C GLU A 363 -14.63 15.13 24.81
N HIS A 364 -13.62 15.60 25.56
CA HIS A 364 -13.38 15.13 26.91
C HIS A 364 -14.58 15.41 27.84
N LYS A 365 -15.14 16.62 27.77
CA LYS A 365 -16.34 17.00 28.56
C LYS A 365 -17.56 16.17 28.14
N ALA A 366 -17.78 15.97 26.84
CA ALA A 366 -18.86 15.13 26.34
C ALA A 366 -18.75 13.69 26.86
N ARG A 367 -17.55 13.09 26.82
CA ARG A 367 -17.28 11.76 27.37
C ARG A 367 -17.57 11.65 28.86
N GLN A 368 -17.13 12.63 29.66
CA GLN A 368 -17.43 12.66 31.10
C GLN A 368 -18.95 12.68 31.37
N TYR A 369 -19.70 13.45 30.58
CA TYR A 369 -21.15 13.55 30.71
C TYR A 369 -21.86 12.24 30.37
N VAL A 370 -21.42 11.56 29.29
CA VAL A 370 -21.93 10.24 28.91
C VAL A 370 -21.54 9.17 29.94
N ASP A 371 -20.31 9.18 30.45
CA ASP A 371 -19.86 8.24 31.48
C ASP A 371 -20.69 8.37 32.77
N ALA A 372 -21.02 9.61 33.17
CA ALA A 372 -21.89 9.86 34.33
C ALA A 372 -23.32 9.34 34.10
N ALA A 373 -23.94 9.68 32.96
CA ALA A 373 -25.28 9.20 32.62
C ALA A 373 -25.33 7.67 32.50
N LEU A 374 -24.28 7.06 31.96
CA LEU A 374 -24.12 5.62 31.84
C LEU A 374 -24.00 4.94 33.21
N ALA A 375 -23.25 5.54 34.14
CA ALA A 375 -23.11 5.02 35.50
C ALA A 375 -24.43 5.08 36.29
N GLU A 376 -25.27 6.07 36.02
CA GLU A 376 -26.60 6.23 36.60
C GLU A 376 -27.69 5.36 35.94
N GLY A 377 -27.38 4.66 34.83
CA GLY A 377 -28.39 3.95 34.05
C GLY A 377 -29.40 4.89 33.36
N SER A 378 -29.00 6.14 33.11
CA SER A 378 -29.86 7.19 32.56
C SER A 378 -29.37 7.74 31.23
N LEU A 379 -28.84 6.86 30.37
CA LEU A 379 -28.28 7.23 29.06
C LEU A 379 -29.26 8.02 28.17
N TRP A 380 -30.57 7.83 28.35
CA TRP A 380 -31.61 8.60 27.66
C TRP A 380 -31.52 10.12 27.90
N LYS A 381 -30.95 10.58 29.04
CA LYS A 381 -30.75 12.01 29.34
C LYS A 381 -29.74 12.68 28.42
N VAL A 382 -28.81 11.90 27.87
CA VAL A 382 -27.74 12.36 26.99
C VAL A 382 -28.00 11.98 25.53
N GLN A 383 -29.21 11.53 25.20
CA GLN A 383 -29.62 11.20 23.82
C GLN A 383 -30.67 12.21 23.32
N GLY A 384 -30.79 12.32 21.99
CA GLY A 384 -31.75 13.22 21.36
C GLY A 384 -31.41 14.69 21.63
N THR A 385 -32.34 15.44 22.22
CA THR A 385 -32.14 16.87 22.52
C THR A 385 -31.15 17.14 23.65
N GLY A 386 -30.79 16.12 24.45
CA GLY A 386 -29.77 16.20 25.50
C GLY A 386 -28.36 15.82 25.06
N THR A 387 -28.14 15.61 23.75
CA THR A 387 -26.86 15.14 23.22
C THR A 387 -25.77 16.20 23.42
N PRO A 388 -24.63 15.88 24.05
CA PRO A 388 -23.51 16.80 24.17
C PRO A 388 -23.01 17.23 22.78
N GLN A 389 -22.69 18.52 22.64
CA GLN A 389 -22.14 19.05 21.40
C GLN A 389 -20.61 19.11 21.48
N VAL A 390 -19.95 18.72 20.39
CA VAL A 390 -18.50 18.74 20.24
C VAL A 390 -18.09 19.59 19.04
N ILE A 391 -16.94 20.23 19.17
CA ILE A 391 -16.35 21.05 18.10
C ILE A 391 -15.61 20.10 17.15
N THR A 392 -15.80 20.28 15.85
CA THR A 392 -15.11 19.54 14.80
C THR A 392 -13.76 20.18 14.46
N SER A 393 -12.91 19.45 13.72
CA SER A 393 -11.63 19.97 13.21
C SER A 393 -11.76 21.21 12.33
N ASN A 394 -12.96 21.50 11.83
CA ASN A 394 -13.27 22.66 11.01
C ASN A 394 -13.82 23.84 11.82
N GLY A 395 -14.01 23.67 13.13
CA GLY A 395 -14.62 24.67 14.01
C GLY A 395 -16.15 24.59 14.09
N ASP A 396 -16.80 23.74 13.27
CA ASP A 396 -18.24 23.54 13.32
C ASP A 396 -18.66 22.73 14.56
N VAL A 397 -19.86 22.98 15.06
CA VAL A 397 -20.44 22.24 16.20
C VAL A 397 -21.28 21.08 15.68
N ARG A 398 -21.08 19.88 16.23
CA ARG A 398 -21.89 18.69 15.93
C ARG A 398 -22.27 17.92 17.18
N ASP A 399 -23.27 17.06 17.06
CA ASP A 399 -23.67 16.16 18.13
C ASP A 399 -22.63 15.04 18.36
N PHE A 400 -22.36 14.74 19.62
CA PHE A 400 -21.48 13.64 20.04
C PHE A 400 -22.15 12.28 19.81
N ASP A 401 -21.40 11.28 19.35
CA ASP A 401 -21.94 9.92 19.20
C ASP A 401 -21.99 9.20 20.54
N VAL A 402 -23.05 9.50 21.27
CA VAL A 402 -23.32 8.97 22.61
C VAL A 402 -23.48 7.46 22.60
N LYS A 403 -24.12 6.90 21.57
CA LYS A 403 -24.43 5.48 21.49
C LYS A 403 -23.16 4.66 21.26
N GLU A 404 -22.32 5.09 20.32
CA GLU A 404 -21.06 4.40 20.03
C GLU A 404 -20.13 4.44 21.25
N TYR A 405 -19.91 5.62 21.83
CA TYR A 405 -19.04 5.77 23.00
C TYR A 405 -19.54 4.98 24.21
N ALA A 406 -20.83 5.06 24.55
CA ALA A 406 -21.41 4.35 25.69
C ALA A 406 -21.27 2.82 25.54
N THR A 407 -21.41 2.30 24.32
CA THR A 407 -21.21 0.87 24.03
C THR A 407 -19.76 0.47 24.32
N GLN A 408 -18.78 1.23 23.82
CA GLN A 408 -17.36 0.96 24.06
C GLN A 408 -17.02 1.03 25.56
N ALA A 409 -17.51 2.06 26.27
CA ALA A 409 -17.28 2.23 27.69
C ALA A 409 -17.85 1.06 28.52
N LEU A 410 -19.06 0.58 28.19
CA LEU A 410 -19.66 -0.59 28.85
C LEU A 410 -18.91 -1.89 28.56
N VAL A 411 -18.41 -2.11 27.34
CA VAL A 411 -17.60 -3.30 27.02
C VAL A 411 -16.37 -3.34 27.93
N VAL A 412 -15.63 -2.24 28.04
CA VAL A 412 -14.45 -2.15 28.91
C VAL A 412 -14.81 -2.40 30.37
N ARG A 413 -15.92 -1.82 30.85
CA ARG A 413 -16.39 -1.95 32.24
C ARG A 413 -16.85 -3.37 32.57
N THR A 414 -17.52 -4.07 31.65
CA THR A 414 -18.05 -5.42 31.86
C THR A 414 -17.03 -6.53 31.64
N ALA A 415 -16.00 -6.29 30.82
CA ALA A 415 -14.89 -7.23 30.62
C ALA A 415 -13.94 -7.34 31.84
N GLY A 416 -14.12 -6.55 32.91
CA GLY A 416 -13.26 -6.58 34.10
C GLY A 416 -11.89 -5.92 33.91
N THR A 417 -11.62 -5.31 32.75
CA THR A 417 -10.44 -4.46 32.56
C THR A 417 -10.70 -3.09 33.19
N GLY A 418 -10.29 -2.98 34.46
CA GLY A 418 -10.56 -1.90 35.40
C GLY A 418 -10.68 -0.47 34.84
N ARG A 419 -11.78 0.18 35.23
CA ARG A 419 -11.83 1.62 35.44
C ARG A 419 -12.51 1.90 36.77
N GLU A 420 -11.71 1.92 37.82
CA GLU A 420 -11.97 2.76 38.99
C GLU A 420 -10.61 3.23 39.54
N ILE A 421 -10.32 4.51 39.35
CA ILE A 421 -9.69 5.47 40.28
C ILE A 421 -9.45 6.74 39.44
N VAL A 422 -10.43 7.64 39.42
CA VAL A 422 -10.25 9.06 39.03
C VAL A 422 -10.70 9.97 40.18
N ALA A 423 -10.41 9.58 41.43
CA ALA A 423 -10.82 10.38 42.59
C ALA A 423 -9.66 10.87 43.48
N ARG A 424 -8.40 10.45 43.29
CA ARG A 424 -7.25 10.98 44.05
C ARG A 424 -5.92 10.87 43.31
N TRP A 425 -5.66 11.68 42.28
CA TRP A 425 -4.28 11.85 41.82
C TRP A 425 -4.02 13.29 41.39
N THR A 426 -2.88 13.81 41.84
CA THR A 426 -2.38 15.18 41.66
C THR A 426 -2.11 15.47 40.18
N PRO A 427 -2.41 16.67 39.66
CA PRO A 427 -2.10 17.03 38.28
C PRO A 427 -0.59 16.96 38.01
N GLY A 428 -0.18 16.25 36.95
CA GLY A 428 1.20 16.33 36.41
C GLY A 428 2.03 15.05 36.36
N THR A 429 1.50 13.87 36.69
CA THR A 429 2.22 12.59 36.52
C THR A 429 1.41 11.57 35.73
N THR A 430 1.96 11.08 34.62
CA THR A 430 1.38 10.01 33.80
C THR A 430 1.71 8.67 34.44
N PRO A 431 0.74 7.82 34.82
CA PRO A 431 1.02 6.51 35.39
C PRO A 431 1.69 5.60 34.35
N THR A 432 2.60 4.74 34.81
CA THR A 432 3.25 3.74 33.96
C THR A 432 2.28 2.58 33.63
N PRO A 433 2.38 1.93 32.45
CA PRO A 433 1.52 0.81 32.08
C PRO A 433 1.45 -0.32 33.14
N GLN A 434 2.56 -0.59 33.84
CA GLN A 434 2.64 -1.60 34.89
C GLN A 434 1.86 -1.24 36.17
N GLN A 435 1.66 0.06 36.45
CA GLN A 435 0.84 0.52 37.57
C GLN A 435 -0.66 0.42 37.27
N ILE A 436 -1.03 0.56 36.00
CA ILE A 436 -2.40 0.36 35.49
C ILE A 436 -2.77 -1.13 35.56
N GLU A 437 -1.86 -2.03 35.16
CA GLU A 437 -2.07 -3.48 35.23
C GLU A 437 -2.22 -4.01 36.66
N ARG A 438 -1.44 -3.50 37.62
CA ARG A 438 -1.54 -3.93 39.03
C ARG A 438 -2.81 -3.44 39.72
N ALA A 439 -3.38 -2.31 39.32
CA ALA A 439 -4.65 -1.80 39.85
C ALA A 439 -5.88 -2.50 39.26
N ALA A 440 -5.79 -2.98 38.00
CA ALA A 440 -6.87 -3.72 37.34
C ALA A 440 -7.06 -5.16 37.86
N ALA A 441 -6.08 -5.70 38.59
CA ALA A 441 -6.11 -7.08 39.09
C ALA A 441 -6.98 -7.32 40.35
N GLY A 442 -7.65 -6.29 40.88
CA GLY A 442 -8.35 -6.34 42.18
C GLY A 442 -9.86 -6.50 42.16
N THR A 443 -10.54 -6.31 41.02
CA THR A 443 -12.00 -6.40 40.92
C THR A 443 -12.37 -7.56 39.99
N GLY A 444 -12.89 -8.65 40.57
CA GLY A 444 -13.38 -9.78 39.77
C GLY A 444 -14.44 -9.33 38.76
N PRO A 445 -14.62 -10.06 37.64
CA PRO A 445 -15.64 -9.74 36.65
C PRO A 445 -17.00 -9.63 37.32
N MET A 446 -17.74 -8.57 36.99
CA MET A 446 -19.08 -8.31 37.52
C MET A 446 -19.98 -9.56 37.35
N PRO A 447 -20.82 -9.94 38.33
CA PRO A 447 -21.73 -11.07 38.16
C PRO A 447 -22.62 -10.90 36.92
N LEU A 448 -22.85 -11.98 36.17
CA LEU A 448 -23.60 -11.94 34.91
C LEU A 448 -24.97 -11.26 35.06
N GLN A 449 -25.66 -11.48 36.19
CA GLN A 449 -26.93 -10.84 36.50
C GLN A 449 -26.84 -9.31 36.44
N GLN A 450 -25.79 -8.77 37.05
CA GLN A 450 -25.57 -7.33 37.12
C GLN A 450 -25.12 -6.77 35.77
N GLN A 451 -24.29 -7.52 35.02
CA GLN A 451 -23.92 -7.14 33.66
C GLN A 451 -25.17 -6.99 32.77
N VAL A 452 -26.01 -8.04 32.73
CA VAL A 452 -27.24 -8.05 31.91
C VAL A 452 -28.17 -6.92 32.32
N SER A 453 -28.32 -6.66 33.62
CA SER A 453 -29.14 -5.55 34.11
C SER A 453 -28.66 -4.20 33.58
N ILE A 454 -27.35 -3.92 33.62
CA ILE A 454 -26.79 -2.64 33.16
C ILE A 454 -26.99 -2.44 31.66
N TRP A 455 -26.72 -3.47 30.85
CA TRP A 455 -26.93 -3.40 29.41
C TRP A 455 -28.41 -3.19 29.06
N ALA A 456 -29.30 -3.95 29.70
CA ALA A 456 -30.74 -3.87 29.46
C ALA A 456 -31.33 -2.52 29.91
N GLN A 457 -30.91 -1.99 31.07
CA GLN A 457 -31.39 -0.70 31.58
C GLN A 457 -31.00 0.48 30.68
N ASN A 458 -29.81 0.42 30.08
CA ASN A 458 -29.35 1.47 29.17
C ASN A 458 -29.88 1.31 27.73
N GLY A 459 -30.67 0.27 27.45
CA GLY A 459 -31.20 0.00 26.10
C GLY A 459 -30.10 -0.30 25.07
N LEU A 460 -29.00 -0.91 25.51
CA LEU A 460 -27.83 -1.21 24.68
C LEU A 460 -27.65 -2.71 24.46
N ASP A 461 -27.31 -3.08 23.23
CA ASP A 461 -26.95 -4.45 22.87
C ASP A 461 -25.50 -4.72 23.23
N ASN A 462 -25.24 -5.77 24.00
CA ASN A 462 -23.87 -6.23 24.22
C ASN A 462 -23.34 -6.88 22.93
N PRO A 463 -22.32 -6.31 22.28
CA PRO A 463 -21.86 -6.79 20.98
C PRO A 463 -21.25 -8.20 21.07
N ASN A 464 -20.58 -8.54 22.18
CA ASN A 464 -19.96 -9.84 22.36
C ASN A 464 -21.02 -10.94 22.49
N TRP A 465 -22.06 -10.69 23.29
CA TRP A 465 -23.16 -11.65 23.43
C TRP A 465 -23.95 -11.78 22.15
N LYS A 466 -24.24 -10.67 21.45
CA LYS A 466 -24.94 -10.69 20.17
C LYS A 466 -24.18 -11.50 19.12
N ASN A 467 -22.86 -11.28 19.02
CA ASN A 467 -22.01 -12.00 18.07
C ASN A 467 -21.89 -13.48 18.44
N ALA A 468 -21.68 -13.81 19.71
CA ALA A 468 -21.60 -15.20 20.18
C ALA A 468 -22.91 -15.96 19.88
N LEU A 469 -24.06 -15.37 20.19
CA LEU A 469 -25.36 -15.98 19.93
C LEU A 469 -25.68 -16.08 18.43
N SER A 470 -25.34 -15.06 17.64
CA SER A 470 -25.55 -15.08 16.18
C SER A 470 -24.64 -16.10 15.50
N SER A 471 -23.36 -16.16 15.88
CA SER A 471 -22.39 -17.16 15.38
C SER A 471 -22.81 -18.57 15.77
N GLY A 472 -23.20 -18.77 17.02
CA GLY A 472 -23.76 -20.03 17.49
C GLY A 472 -25.01 -20.44 16.71
N PHE A 473 -25.93 -19.51 16.46
CA PHE A 473 -27.14 -19.79 15.66
C PHE A 473 -26.83 -20.20 14.23
N LEU A 474 -25.85 -19.57 13.57
CA LEU A 474 -25.39 -20.00 12.26
C LEU A 474 -24.80 -21.42 12.30
N ASN A 475 -24.13 -21.80 13.38
CA ASN A 475 -23.68 -23.18 13.59
C ASN A 475 -24.85 -24.16 13.80
N LEU A 476 -25.92 -23.75 14.49
CA LEU A 476 -27.13 -24.57 14.62
C LEU A 476 -27.73 -24.93 13.26
N ALA A 477 -27.61 -24.03 12.27
CA ALA A 477 -28.10 -24.27 10.92
C ALA A 477 -27.24 -25.27 10.12
N THR A 478 -26.01 -25.57 10.56
CA THR A 478 -25.15 -26.58 9.91
C THR A 478 -25.40 -27.99 10.43
N ILE A 479 -26.26 -28.15 11.46
CA ILE A 479 -26.69 -29.45 11.96
C ILE A 479 -27.99 -29.84 11.28
N GLY A 480 -27.94 -30.93 10.53
CA GLY A 480 -29.11 -31.50 9.87
C GLY A 480 -29.80 -32.57 10.72
N VAL A 481 -30.90 -33.08 10.19
CA VAL A 481 -31.57 -34.28 10.71
C VAL A 481 -31.78 -35.25 9.54
N ALA A 482 -31.34 -36.49 9.70
CA ALA A 482 -31.64 -37.56 8.74
C ALA A 482 -33.15 -37.86 8.75
N SER A 483 -33.67 -38.49 7.68
CA SER A 483 -35.10 -38.81 7.52
C SER A 483 -35.75 -39.60 8.67
N ARG A 484 -34.95 -40.21 9.57
CA ARG A 484 -35.39 -40.93 10.77
C ARG A 484 -35.26 -40.13 12.08
N GLY A 485 -35.08 -38.81 12.03
CA GLY A 485 -34.99 -37.97 13.24
C GLY A 485 -33.62 -37.99 13.94
N LYS A 486 -32.61 -38.67 13.37
CA LYS A 486 -31.25 -38.66 13.93
C LYS A 486 -30.47 -37.42 13.47
N PRO A 487 -29.81 -36.68 14.37
CA PRO A 487 -28.97 -35.54 13.99
C PRO A 487 -27.84 -35.98 13.05
N THR A 488 -27.56 -35.18 12.04
CA THR A 488 -26.40 -35.33 11.15
C THR A 488 -25.47 -34.14 11.39
N GLY A 489 -24.41 -34.37 12.17
CA GLY A 489 -23.44 -33.35 12.59
C GLY A 489 -23.28 -33.28 14.11
N GLN A 490 -22.26 -32.54 14.56
CA GLN A 490 -22.03 -32.19 15.97
C GLN A 490 -21.94 -30.67 16.09
N LEU A 491 -22.43 -30.10 17.19
CA LEU A 491 -22.16 -28.69 17.49
C LEU A 491 -20.66 -28.53 17.66
N ASN A 492 -20.12 -27.50 17.02
CA ASN A 492 -18.79 -27.06 17.39
C ASN A 492 -18.83 -26.38 18.76
N GLU A 493 -17.65 -26.08 19.30
CA GLU A 493 -17.51 -25.43 20.60
C GLU A 493 -18.28 -24.10 20.68
N ALA A 494 -18.30 -23.31 19.60
CA ALA A 494 -19.03 -22.04 19.55
C ALA A 494 -20.55 -22.24 19.66
N GLY A 495 -21.12 -23.27 19.02
CA GLY A 495 -22.53 -23.64 19.15
C GLY A 495 -22.90 -24.04 20.58
N GLN A 496 -22.06 -24.86 21.23
CA GLN A 496 -22.25 -25.28 22.61
C GLN A 496 -22.17 -24.09 23.59
N GLN A 497 -21.17 -23.23 23.41
CA GLN A 497 -21.01 -22.02 24.21
C GLN A 497 -22.18 -21.04 24.03
N ALA A 498 -22.70 -20.89 22.81
CA ALA A 498 -23.87 -20.04 22.56
C ALA A 498 -25.13 -20.57 23.23
N ILE A 499 -25.36 -21.89 23.25
CA ILE A 499 -26.48 -22.49 23.99
C ILE A 499 -26.33 -22.25 25.49
N ALA A 500 -25.13 -22.42 26.05
CA ALA A 500 -24.86 -22.16 27.45
C ALA A 500 -25.08 -20.67 27.80
N LEU A 501 -24.52 -19.76 26.99
CA LEU A 501 -24.68 -18.32 27.15
C LEU A 501 -26.16 -17.92 27.05
N PHE A 502 -26.89 -18.42 26.05
CA PHE A 502 -28.33 -18.18 25.92
C PHE A 502 -29.08 -18.58 27.18
N ARG A 503 -28.85 -19.78 27.71
CA ARG A 503 -29.54 -20.28 28.91
C ARG A 503 -29.24 -19.41 30.13
N GLU A 504 -28.00 -18.97 30.30
CA GLU A 504 -27.64 -18.09 31.41
C GLU A 504 -28.24 -16.70 31.26
N LEU A 505 -28.21 -16.11 30.06
CA LEU A 505 -28.81 -14.80 29.82
C LEU A 505 -30.35 -14.84 29.92
N ASP A 506 -31.00 -15.89 29.42
CA ASP A 506 -32.47 -16.05 29.41
C ASP A 506 -33.01 -16.22 30.83
N LYS A 507 -32.30 -16.96 31.69
CA LYS A 507 -32.59 -17.03 33.13
C LYS A 507 -32.59 -15.66 33.80
N VAL A 508 -31.66 -14.79 33.39
CA VAL A 508 -31.53 -13.44 33.96
C VAL A 508 -32.54 -12.48 33.38
N ASN A 509 -32.63 -12.34 32.06
CA ASN A 509 -33.53 -11.42 31.38
C ASN A 509 -33.88 -11.89 29.96
N SER A 510 -34.90 -12.74 29.86
CA SER A 510 -35.44 -13.26 28.60
C SER A 510 -35.81 -12.19 27.57
N GLU A 511 -36.37 -11.05 28.01
CA GLU A 511 -36.78 -9.96 27.12
C GLU A 511 -35.57 -9.27 26.48
N TYR A 512 -34.51 -9.05 27.26
CA TYR A 512 -33.25 -8.52 26.74
C TYR A 512 -32.64 -9.47 25.70
N VAL A 513 -32.61 -10.78 25.97
CA VAL A 513 -32.11 -11.76 25.02
C VAL A 513 -32.94 -11.78 23.73
N ARG A 514 -34.28 -11.72 23.82
CA ARG A 514 -35.16 -11.61 22.64
C ARG A 514 -34.85 -10.37 21.81
N GLY A 515 -34.60 -9.23 22.45
CA GLY A 515 -34.16 -8.01 21.78
C GLY A 515 -32.80 -8.18 21.08
N LEU A 516 -31.88 -8.88 21.75
CA LEU A 516 -30.51 -9.09 21.27
C LEU A 516 -30.43 -9.98 20.02
N VAL A 517 -31.18 -11.08 19.98
CA VAL A 517 -31.08 -12.11 18.91
C VAL A 517 -32.27 -12.16 17.94
N GLY A 518 -33.39 -11.52 18.29
CA GLY A 518 -34.65 -11.59 17.54
C GLY A 518 -35.50 -12.83 17.86
N GLU A 519 -36.81 -12.75 17.61
CA GLU A 519 -37.79 -13.75 18.08
C GLU A 519 -37.52 -15.17 17.52
N LYS A 520 -37.30 -15.32 16.22
CA LYS A 520 -37.06 -16.64 15.60
C LYS A 520 -35.81 -17.34 16.15
N THR A 521 -34.75 -16.58 16.39
CA THR A 521 -33.49 -17.09 16.95
C THR A 521 -33.69 -17.50 18.41
N TYR A 522 -34.40 -16.65 19.18
CA TYR A 522 -34.76 -16.94 20.56
C TYR A 522 -35.58 -18.23 20.66
N GLU A 523 -36.59 -18.39 19.81
CA GLU A 523 -37.41 -19.60 19.74
C GLU A 523 -36.53 -20.84 19.54
N ARG A 524 -35.60 -20.83 18.58
CA ARG A 524 -34.71 -21.97 18.35
C ARG A 524 -33.91 -22.36 19.58
N PHE A 525 -33.27 -21.40 20.24
CA PHE A 525 -32.47 -21.68 21.43
C PHE A 525 -33.35 -22.16 22.60
N SER A 526 -34.57 -21.63 22.71
CA SER A 526 -35.56 -22.08 23.69
C SER A 526 -36.00 -23.54 23.46
N ASP A 527 -36.22 -23.95 22.19
CA ASP A 527 -36.53 -25.35 21.84
C ASP A 527 -35.40 -26.31 22.21
N ILE A 528 -34.14 -25.88 22.00
CA ILE A 528 -32.96 -26.65 22.38
C ILE A 528 -32.90 -26.82 23.90
N ALA A 529 -33.07 -25.72 24.65
CA ALA A 529 -33.07 -25.75 26.12
C ALA A 529 -34.18 -26.67 26.67
N PHE A 530 -35.36 -26.65 26.04
CA PHE A 530 -36.48 -27.55 26.36
C PHE A 530 -36.12 -29.02 26.15
N LEU A 531 -35.59 -29.40 24.97
CA LEU A 531 -35.22 -30.79 24.70
C LEU A 531 -34.11 -31.29 25.63
N MET A 532 -33.15 -30.41 25.98
CA MET A 532 -32.11 -30.73 26.95
C MET A 532 -32.67 -31.01 28.35
N HIS A 533 -33.77 -30.34 28.76
CA HIS A 533 -34.44 -30.64 30.03
C HIS A 533 -34.95 -32.08 30.08
N PHE A 534 -35.38 -32.66 28.94
CA PHE A 534 -35.79 -34.05 28.83
C PHE A 534 -34.63 -35.04 28.58
N GLY A 535 -33.40 -34.64 28.88
CA GLY A 535 -32.22 -35.50 28.87
C GLY A 535 -31.53 -35.65 27.52
N ARG A 536 -31.91 -34.86 26.50
CA ARG A 536 -31.19 -34.84 25.22
C ARG A 536 -29.85 -34.13 25.36
N SER A 537 -28.85 -34.62 24.63
CA SER A 537 -27.57 -33.89 24.49
C SER A 537 -27.78 -32.59 23.73
N ALA A 538 -26.86 -31.63 23.87
CA ALA A 538 -26.93 -30.36 23.15
C ALA A 538 -26.98 -30.57 21.63
N ASP A 539 -26.21 -31.53 21.10
CA ASP A 539 -26.18 -31.87 19.67
C ASP A 539 -27.51 -32.45 19.20
N GLU A 540 -28.07 -33.39 19.97
CA GLU A 540 -29.37 -34.00 19.64
C GLU A 540 -30.50 -32.99 19.68
N ALA A 541 -30.52 -32.16 20.72
CA ALA A 541 -31.50 -31.10 20.88
C ALA A 541 -31.41 -30.06 19.76
N ALA A 542 -30.20 -29.64 19.37
CA ALA A 542 -29.95 -28.71 18.28
C ALA A 542 -30.43 -29.26 16.93
N GLY A 543 -30.07 -30.51 16.60
CA GLY A 543 -30.52 -31.17 15.39
C GLY A 543 -32.04 -31.26 15.33
N LEU A 544 -32.67 -31.82 16.37
CA LEU A 544 -34.13 -31.98 16.41
C LEU A 544 -34.88 -30.65 16.34
N ALA A 545 -34.42 -29.63 17.07
CA ALA A 545 -34.99 -28.30 16.97
C ALA A 545 -34.89 -27.81 15.52
N ALA A 546 -33.69 -27.82 14.92
CA ALA A 546 -33.44 -27.41 13.54
C ALA A 546 -34.35 -28.13 12.53
N GLY A 547 -34.44 -29.46 12.65
CA GLY A 547 -35.23 -30.31 11.79
C GLY A 547 -36.74 -30.09 11.89
N ALA A 548 -37.24 -29.80 13.10
CA ALA A 548 -38.65 -29.50 13.33
C ALA A 548 -39.07 -28.21 12.61
N ALA A 549 -38.27 -27.14 12.69
CA ALA A 549 -38.67 -25.89 12.01
C ALA A 549 -38.33 -25.85 10.51
N SER A 550 -37.40 -26.68 10.02
CA SER A 550 -37.20 -26.85 8.57
C SER A 550 -38.25 -27.75 7.92
N GLY A 551 -39.06 -28.46 8.72
CA GLY A 551 -40.03 -29.44 8.23
C GLY A 551 -39.39 -30.72 7.69
N SER A 552 -38.08 -30.93 7.91
CA SER A 552 -37.35 -32.12 7.45
C SER A 552 -37.75 -33.40 8.18
N ILE A 553 -38.34 -33.27 9.38
CA ILE A 553 -38.90 -34.38 10.17
C ILE A 553 -40.40 -34.48 9.85
N ALA A 554 -40.73 -34.87 8.61
CA ALA A 554 -42.12 -34.95 8.12
C ALA A 554 -42.43 -36.32 7.51
N ASP A 555 -42.16 -37.41 8.24
CA ASP A 555 -42.73 -38.71 7.87
C ASP A 555 -44.25 -38.71 8.13
N SER A 556 -44.97 -39.52 7.37
CA SER A 556 -46.44 -39.65 7.40
C SER A 556 -46.99 -39.94 8.81
N ASP A 557 -46.24 -40.66 9.64
CA ASP A 557 -46.64 -41.00 11.01
C ASP A 557 -46.39 -39.86 12.00
N VAL A 558 -45.30 -39.10 11.85
CA VAL A 558 -45.06 -37.87 12.63
C VAL A 558 -46.11 -36.83 12.30
N GLY A 559 -46.47 -36.66 11.02
CA GLY A 559 -47.54 -35.76 10.61
C GLY A 559 -48.91 -36.13 11.19
N LYS A 560 -49.25 -37.42 11.29
CA LYS A 560 -50.46 -37.89 11.99
C LYS A 560 -50.39 -37.61 13.49
N LEU A 561 -49.22 -37.84 14.11
CA LEU A 561 -49.02 -37.60 15.53
C LEU A 561 -49.15 -36.10 15.87
N THR A 562 -48.54 -35.20 15.09
CA THR A 562 -48.68 -33.75 15.24
C THR A 562 -50.13 -33.30 15.10
N LYS A 563 -50.89 -33.84 14.14
CA LYS A 563 -52.34 -33.58 14.03
C LYS A 563 -53.11 -34.04 15.28
N LYS A 564 -52.77 -35.21 15.82
CA LYS A 564 -53.36 -35.71 17.08
C LYS A 564 -52.97 -34.84 18.28
N VAL A 565 -51.73 -34.37 18.36
CA VAL A 565 -51.29 -33.41 19.40
C VAL A 565 -52.09 -32.12 19.29
N HIS A 566 -52.24 -31.57 18.09
CA HIS A 566 -53.02 -30.35 17.87
C HIS A 566 -54.49 -30.55 18.26
N ALA A 567 -55.09 -31.69 17.89
CA ALA A 567 -56.45 -32.05 18.28
C ALA A 567 -56.58 -32.22 19.80
N GLN A 568 -55.62 -32.88 20.45
CA GLN A 568 -55.63 -33.07 21.91
C GLN A 568 -55.51 -31.73 22.64
N VAL A 569 -54.59 -30.86 22.21
CA VAL A 569 -54.48 -29.49 22.76
C VAL A 569 -55.74 -28.68 22.47
N ALA A 570 -56.34 -28.83 21.27
CA ALA A 570 -57.60 -28.17 20.93
C ALA A 570 -58.74 -28.64 21.84
N MET A 571 -58.87 -29.95 22.10
CA MET A 571 -59.85 -30.53 23.02
C MET A 571 -59.67 -30.03 24.46
N LEU A 572 -58.44 -29.73 24.89
CA LEU A 572 -58.16 -29.08 26.17
C LEU A 572 -58.61 -27.61 26.19
N THR A 573 -58.82 -26.98 25.02
CA THR A 573 -59.16 -25.56 24.89
C THR A 573 -60.59 -25.26 24.36
N GLU A 574 -61.25 -26.18 23.66
CA GLU A 574 -62.48 -25.96 22.86
C GLU A 574 -63.81 -26.22 23.62
N GLY A 575 -63.91 -25.78 24.87
CA GLY A 575 -65.21 -25.71 25.57
C GLY A 575 -65.86 -24.33 25.41
N PRO A 576 -67.17 -24.22 25.04
CA PRO A 576 -67.78 -22.96 24.59
C PRO A 576 -67.87 -21.83 25.65
N TRP A 577 -67.50 -22.08 26.92
CA TRP A 577 -67.45 -21.06 27.98
C TRP A 577 -66.27 -21.26 28.96
N TYR A 578 -65.06 -21.49 28.42
CA TYR A 578 -63.74 -21.42 29.07
C TYR A 578 -63.68 -21.76 30.59
N LYS A 579 -63.94 -23.02 30.95
CA LYS A 579 -63.46 -23.59 32.22
C LYS A 579 -62.23 -24.45 31.96
N PRO A 580 -61.00 -23.98 32.27
CA PRO A 580 -59.77 -24.76 32.10
C PRO A 580 -59.64 -25.77 33.25
N ASP A 581 -60.63 -26.64 33.42
CA ASP A 581 -60.62 -27.67 34.47
C ASP A 581 -59.45 -28.64 34.26
N TRP A 582 -58.89 -28.73 33.04
CA TRP A 582 -57.67 -29.48 32.78
C TRP A 582 -56.45 -28.91 33.52
N ALA A 583 -56.33 -27.59 33.63
CA ALA A 583 -55.23 -26.95 34.36
C ALA A 583 -55.37 -27.19 35.86
N ALA A 584 -56.60 -27.13 36.38
CA ALA A 584 -56.90 -27.43 37.78
C ALA A 584 -56.72 -28.92 38.12
N LYS A 585 -57.11 -29.84 37.22
CA LYS A 585 -56.94 -31.30 37.38
C LYS A 585 -55.47 -31.73 37.43
N LEU A 586 -54.57 -30.98 36.81
CA LEU A 586 -53.17 -31.37 36.64
C LEU A 586 -52.16 -30.50 37.44
N MET A 587 -52.49 -29.25 37.78
CA MET A 587 -51.62 -28.36 38.60
C MET A 587 -52.15 -28.08 40.02
N GLY A 588 -53.28 -28.68 40.39
CA GLY A 588 -53.94 -28.49 41.68
C GLY A 588 -55.09 -27.48 41.61
N GLU A 589 -55.97 -27.56 42.61
CA GLU A 589 -57.18 -26.75 42.73
C GLU A 589 -56.88 -25.24 42.63
N ASN A 590 -57.76 -24.49 41.96
CA ASN A 590 -57.69 -23.03 41.75
C ASN A 590 -56.67 -22.49 40.73
N THR A 591 -56.18 -23.31 39.80
CA THR A 591 -55.30 -22.84 38.71
C THR A 591 -56.08 -22.62 37.41
N THR A 592 -56.03 -21.40 36.86
CA THR A 592 -56.51 -21.07 35.51
C THR A 592 -55.31 -20.91 34.56
N ALA A 593 -55.34 -21.55 33.40
CA ALA A 593 -54.30 -21.34 32.39
C ALA A 593 -54.55 -20.02 31.65
N ASN A 594 -53.49 -19.31 31.30
CA ASN A 594 -53.54 -18.28 30.26
C ASN A 594 -53.74 -18.96 28.91
N THR A 595 -54.99 -19.03 28.47
CA THR A 595 -55.45 -20.02 27.50
C THR A 595 -54.76 -19.92 26.15
N ALA A 596 -54.49 -18.72 25.64
CA ALA A 596 -53.83 -18.55 24.34
C ALA A 596 -52.32 -18.87 24.40
N GLN A 597 -51.59 -18.35 25.39
CA GLN A 597 -50.14 -18.54 25.52
C GLN A 597 -49.77 -19.97 25.90
N VAL A 598 -50.38 -20.48 26.97
CA VAL A 598 -50.03 -21.79 27.52
C VAL A 598 -50.39 -22.87 26.51
N SER A 599 -51.52 -22.74 25.81
CA SER A 599 -51.86 -23.69 24.73
C SER A 599 -50.93 -23.58 23.53
N GLY A 600 -50.47 -22.38 23.16
CA GLY A 600 -49.48 -22.17 22.10
C GLY A 600 -48.13 -22.82 22.44
N ALA A 601 -47.61 -22.57 23.63
CA ALA A 601 -46.37 -23.19 24.12
C ALA A 601 -46.52 -24.71 24.27
N LEU A 602 -47.65 -25.19 24.81
CA LEU A 602 -47.95 -26.60 24.96
C LEU A 602 -48.00 -27.30 23.59
N ARG A 603 -48.69 -26.71 22.61
CA ARG A 603 -48.74 -27.23 21.24
C ARG A 603 -47.35 -27.30 20.63
N ARG A 604 -46.57 -26.22 20.74
CA ARG A 604 -45.20 -26.16 20.21
C ARG A 604 -44.31 -27.24 20.81
N TYR A 605 -44.23 -27.31 22.14
CA TYR A 605 -43.37 -28.25 22.84
C TYR A 605 -43.82 -29.71 22.68
N ALA A 606 -45.13 -29.98 22.72
CA ALA A 606 -45.65 -31.34 22.46
C ALA A 606 -45.39 -31.78 21.02
N THR A 607 -45.53 -30.88 20.04
CA THR A 607 -45.16 -31.16 18.64
C THR A 607 -43.66 -31.41 18.51
N LEU A 608 -42.82 -30.67 19.22
CA LEU A 608 -41.38 -30.90 19.24
C LEU A 608 -41.02 -32.26 19.84
N LEU A 609 -41.69 -32.67 20.93
CA LEU A 609 -41.56 -34.01 21.50
C LEU A 609 -42.01 -35.11 20.53
N ALA A 610 -43.09 -34.88 19.77
CA ALA A 610 -43.53 -35.79 18.71
C ALA A 610 -42.47 -35.91 17.60
N HIS A 611 -41.89 -34.78 17.14
CA HIS A 611 -40.81 -34.76 16.17
C HIS A 611 -39.54 -35.45 16.68
N SER A 612 -39.28 -35.42 18.00
CA SER A 612 -38.13 -36.10 18.61
C SER A 612 -38.25 -37.63 18.65
N GLY A 613 -39.45 -38.18 18.40
CA GLY A 613 -39.72 -39.61 18.53
C GLY A 613 -39.63 -40.14 19.97
N GLN A 614 -39.55 -39.25 20.97
CA GLN A 614 -39.44 -39.63 22.39
C GLN A 614 -40.75 -40.21 22.95
N TYR A 615 -41.87 -39.90 22.32
CA TYR A 615 -43.19 -40.38 22.70
C TYR A 615 -43.92 -40.93 21.48
N GLY A 616 -44.53 -42.12 21.61
CA GLY A 616 -45.25 -42.80 20.53
C GLY A 616 -46.70 -42.36 20.37
N ASP A 617 -47.23 -41.61 21.33
CA ASP A 617 -48.62 -41.16 21.38
C ASP A 617 -48.73 -39.67 21.77
N ALA A 618 -49.83 -39.04 21.34
CA ALA A 618 -50.02 -37.61 21.48
C ALA A 618 -50.32 -37.19 22.93
N GLU A 619 -50.91 -38.07 23.73
CA GLU A 619 -51.31 -37.79 25.11
C GLU A 619 -50.09 -37.73 26.03
N ALA A 620 -49.16 -38.68 25.88
CA ALA A 620 -47.89 -38.67 26.60
C ALA A 620 -47.02 -37.46 26.23
N ALA A 621 -46.96 -37.10 24.94
CA ALA A 621 -46.24 -35.91 24.48
C ALA A 621 -46.82 -34.61 25.08
N VAL A 622 -48.14 -34.47 25.11
CA VAL A 622 -48.83 -33.32 25.72
C VAL A 622 -48.60 -33.30 27.23
N THR A 623 -48.68 -34.44 27.90
CA THR A 623 -48.46 -34.56 29.35
C THR A 623 -47.02 -34.19 29.75
N ALA A 624 -46.03 -34.64 28.97
CA ALA A 624 -44.63 -34.29 29.21
C ALA A 624 -44.35 -32.81 28.97
N ALA A 625 -44.80 -32.25 27.84
CA ALA A 625 -44.67 -30.81 27.56
C ALA A 625 -45.33 -29.96 28.65
N PHE A 626 -46.46 -30.43 29.19
CA PHE A 626 -47.13 -29.80 30.31
C PHE A 626 -46.30 -29.85 31.61
N SER A 627 -45.69 -30.99 31.94
CA SER A 627 -44.82 -31.13 33.12
C SER A 627 -43.70 -30.08 33.12
N TYR A 628 -43.09 -29.84 31.96
CA TYR A 628 -42.09 -28.78 31.80
C TYR A 628 -42.66 -27.38 32.03
N LEU A 629 -43.83 -27.09 31.43
CA LEU A 629 -44.49 -25.79 31.62
C LEU A 629 -44.92 -25.55 33.07
N SER A 630 -45.14 -26.61 33.84
CA SER A 630 -45.49 -26.53 35.27
C SER A 630 -44.29 -26.32 36.19
N ASP A 631 -43.06 -26.39 35.69
CA ASP A 631 -41.84 -26.08 36.44
C ASP A 631 -41.84 -24.60 36.85
N ASP A 632 -41.62 -24.34 38.15
CA ASP A 632 -41.54 -22.99 38.73
C ASP A 632 -40.40 -22.16 38.12
N ALA A 633 -39.42 -22.77 37.43
CA ALA A 633 -38.40 -22.06 36.67
C ALA A 633 -38.90 -21.54 35.31
N VAL A 634 -39.95 -22.16 34.75
CA VAL A 634 -40.49 -21.87 33.40
C VAL A 634 -41.72 -20.98 33.48
N SER A 635 -42.58 -21.23 34.48
CA SER A 635 -43.81 -20.49 34.69
C SER A 635 -43.94 -20.00 36.12
N SER A 636 -44.94 -19.14 36.35
CA SER A 636 -45.32 -18.69 37.68
C SER A 636 -46.82 -18.52 37.77
N ARG A 637 -47.38 -18.77 38.96
CA ARG A 637 -48.80 -18.58 39.26
C ARG A 637 -49.00 -17.20 39.85
N ILE A 638 -49.72 -16.36 39.13
CA ILE A 638 -50.01 -14.98 39.54
C ILE A 638 -51.52 -14.81 39.60
N ASN A 639 -52.04 -14.53 40.79
CA ASN A 639 -53.48 -14.41 41.05
C ASN A 639 -54.28 -15.64 40.56
N GLY A 640 -53.74 -16.85 40.76
CA GLY A 640 -54.36 -18.11 40.33
C GLY A 640 -54.24 -18.39 38.84
N THR A 641 -53.66 -17.49 38.03
CA THR A 641 -53.43 -17.71 36.60
C THR A 641 -51.97 -18.11 36.33
N LEU A 642 -51.75 -19.10 35.46
CA LEU A 642 -50.40 -19.51 35.02
C LEU A 642 -49.86 -18.56 33.93
N TYR A 643 -48.66 -18.01 34.15
CA TYR A 643 -47.93 -17.19 33.18
C TYR A 643 -46.54 -17.77 32.92
N LEU A 644 -46.06 -17.67 31.68
CA LEU A 644 -44.68 -18.02 31.35
C LEU A 644 -43.75 -16.91 31.85
N ARG A 645 -42.71 -17.27 32.62
CA ARG A 645 -41.74 -16.30 33.16
C ARG A 645 -41.01 -15.53 32.08
N SER A 646 -40.77 -16.17 30.94
CA SER A 646 -40.15 -15.56 29.77
C SER A 646 -40.94 -14.37 29.20
N GLU A 647 -42.22 -14.26 29.55
CA GLU A 647 -43.14 -13.26 29.03
C GLU A 647 -43.50 -12.16 30.03
N LEU A 648 -43.24 -12.40 31.32
CA LEU A 648 -43.48 -11.40 32.36
C LEU A 648 -42.64 -10.14 32.08
N PRO A 649 -43.24 -8.94 32.16
CA PRO A 649 -42.48 -7.70 32.02
C PRO A 649 -41.37 -7.62 33.06
N GLY A 650 -40.21 -7.10 32.67
CA GLY A 650 -39.15 -6.74 33.62
C GLY A 650 -39.67 -5.69 34.60
N GLY A 651 -39.20 -5.72 35.84
CA GLY A 651 -39.56 -4.72 36.85
C GLY A 651 -38.35 -4.32 37.69
N PRO A 652 -38.48 -3.23 38.46
CA PRO A 652 -37.43 -2.81 39.36
C PRO A 652 -37.04 -3.88 40.38
N PRO A 653 -35.77 -3.91 40.83
CA PRO A 653 -35.24 -4.98 41.68
C PRO A 653 -35.80 -4.96 43.12
N SER A 654 -36.57 -3.93 43.49
CA SER A 654 -37.20 -3.82 44.81
C SER A 654 -38.22 -4.92 45.10
N ARG A 655 -38.74 -5.60 44.08
CA ARG A 655 -39.65 -6.76 44.18
C ARG A 655 -39.39 -7.76 43.06
N THR A 656 -39.91 -8.97 43.20
CA THR A 656 -39.84 -9.94 42.11
C THR A 656 -40.78 -9.54 40.96
N ARG A 657 -40.54 -10.07 39.75
CA ARG A 657 -41.39 -9.78 38.58
C ARG A 657 -42.84 -10.21 38.81
N GLU A 658 -43.02 -11.32 39.51
CA GLU A 658 -44.32 -11.89 39.84
C GLU A 658 -45.10 -10.97 40.79
N GLU A 659 -44.42 -10.40 41.80
CA GLU A 659 -45.02 -9.47 42.75
C GLU A 659 -45.45 -8.19 42.05
N TRP A 660 -44.58 -7.63 41.19
CA TRP A 660 -44.90 -6.45 40.39
C TRP A 660 -46.09 -6.68 39.47
N PHE A 661 -46.10 -7.79 38.73
CA PHE A 661 -47.18 -8.13 37.81
C PHE A 661 -48.48 -8.46 38.54
N SER A 662 -48.42 -9.16 39.68
CA SER A 662 -49.57 -9.38 40.56
C SER A 662 -50.20 -8.07 41.01
N ARG A 663 -49.36 -7.12 41.44
CA ARG A 663 -49.80 -5.80 41.89
C ARG A 663 -50.43 -5.01 40.75
N PHE A 664 -49.82 -5.02 39.56
CA PHE A 664 -50.39 -4.37 38.37
C PHE A 664 -51.79 -4.90 38.06
N ILE A 665 -51.97 -6.23 38.00
CA ILE A 665 -53.28 -6.85 37.73
C ILE A 665 -54.31 -6.41 38.77
N ASN A 666 -53.93 -6.36 40.05
CA ASN A 666 -54.83 -6.00 41.13
C ASN A 666 -55.17 -4.49 41.17
N GLU A 667 -54.25 -3.60 40.82
CA GLU A 667 -54.45 -2.15 40.88
C GLU A 667 -55.01 -1.55 39.60
N VAL A 668 -54.75 -2.16 38.44
CA VAL A 668 -55.13 -1.59 37.14
C VAL A 668 -56.37 -2.29 36.57
N PRO A 669 -56.27 -3.47 35.93
CA PRO A 669 -57.42 -4.04 35.26
C PRO A 669 -58.48 -4.58 36.24
N LYS A 670 -58.12 -5.05 37.44
CA LYS A 670 -59.12 -5.49 38.44
C LYS A 670 -59.97 -4.32 38.95
N ASN A 671 -59.39 -3.15 39.13
CA ASN A 671 -60.17 -1.94 39.43
C ASN A 671 -61.10 -1.59 38.27
N ARG A 672 -60.65 -1.72 37.02
CA ARG A 672 -61.51 -1.53 35.85
C ARG A 672 -62.70 -2.49 35.83
N THR A 673 -62.53 -3.74 36.22
CA THR A 673 -63.68 -4.67 36.32
C THR A 673 -64.70 -4.27 37.37
N LYS A 674 -64.27 -3.62 38.47
CA LYS A 674 -65.19 -3.09 39.49
C LYS A 674 -66.07 -2.01 38.89
N GLU A 675 -65.54 -1.18 38.00
CA GLU A 675 -66.30 -0.16 37.29
C GLU A 675 -67.30 -0.78 36.30
N MET A 676 -66.89 -1.82 35.57
CA MET A 676 -67.75 -2.48 34.58
C MET A 676 -68.87 -3.34 35.18
N PHE A 677 -68.58 -4.07 36.27
CA PHE A 677 -69.48 -5.09 36.83
C PHE A 677 -70.01 -4.75 38.22
N GLY A 678 -69.70 -3.56 38.76
CA GLY A 678 -70.08 -3.13 40.11
C GLY A 678 -69.32 -3.83 41.26
N LYS A 679 -68.50 -4.84 40.96
CA LYS A 679 -67.65 -5.54 41.93
C LYS A 679 -66.34 -6.03 41.29
N PRO A 680 -65.23 -6.11 42.04
CA PRO A 680 -63.98 -6.64 41.52
C PRO A 680 -64.16 -8.08 41.03
N GLN A 681 -63.77 -8.35 39.80
CA GLN A 681 -63.76 -9.70 39.24
C GLN A 681 -62.33 -10.25 39.24
N PRO A 682 -62.14 -11.58 39.28
CA PRO A 682 -60.85 -12.19 38.95
C PRO A 682 -60.46 -11.80 37.52
N VAL A 683 -59.28 -11.18 37.38
CA VAL A 683 -58.75 -10.75 36.10
C VAL A 683 -57.54 -11.60 35.73
N ARG A 684 -57.51 -12.01 34.47
CA ARG A 684 -56.30 -12.53 33.82
C ARG A 684 -55.89 -11.64 32.65
N LEU A 685 -54.61 -11.65 32.33
CA LEU A 685 -54.05 -10.94 31.20
C LEU A 685 -53.59 -11.95 30.15
N GLU A 686 -54.10 -11.87 28.92
CA GLU A 686 -53.66 -12.75 27.82
C GLU A 686 -52.80 -11.95 26.85
N TRP A 687 -51.50 -12.26 26.76
CA TRP A 687 -50.60 -11.82 25.70
C TRP A 687 -51.15 -12.18 24.34
N ASN A 688 -51.29 -11.15 23.51
CA ASN A 688 -51.57 -11.27 22.11
C ASN A 688 -50.27 -11.05 21.34
N PRO A 689 -49.72 -12.08 20.66
CA PRO A 689 -48.50 -11.96 19.89
C PRO A 689 -48.58 -10.94 18.76
N ALA A 690 -49.77 -10.75 18.17
CA ALA A 690 -49.96 -9.84 17.02
C ALA A 690 -49.84 -8.37 17.43
N SER A 691 -50.42 -7.99 18.58
CA SER A 691 -50.33 -6.64 19.12
C SER A 691 -49.15 -6.42 20.06
N ARG A 692 -48.40 -7.49 20.41
CA ARG A 692 -47.33 -7.50 21.40
C ARG A 692 -47.76 -6.83 22.72
N ALA A 693 -48.97 -7.15 23.16
CA ALA A 693 -49.59 -6.56 24.34
C ALA A 693 -50.50 -7.54 25.06
N TYR A 694 -50.74 -7.29 26.35
CA TYR A 694 -51.64 -8.05 27.21
C TYR A 694 -53.07 -7.54 27.10
N GLN A 695 -54.02 -8.40 26.76
CA GLN A 695 -55.44 -8.11 26.80
C GLN A 695 -56.06 -8.63 28.10
N ALA A 696 -56.82 -7.79 28.81
CA ALA A 696 -57.46 -8.18 30.06
C ALA A 696 -58.78 -8.92 29.85
N TYR A 697 -59.01 -9.95 30.65
CA TYR A 697 -60.24 -10.74 30.67
C TYR A 697 -60.75 -10.94 32.09
N ALA A 698 -62.06 -10.89 32.26
CA ALA A 698 -62.76 -11.17 33.51
C ALA A 698 -63.87 -12.21 33.26
N GLY A 699 -63.75 -13.39 33.86
CA GLY A 699 -64.72 -14.47 33.66
C GLY A 699 -64.91 -14.90 32.19
N GLY A 700 -63.87 -14.76 31.36
CA GLY A 700 -63.91 -15.05 29.91
C GLY A 700 -64.40 -13.89 29.04
N VAL A 701 -64.86 -12.78 29.62
CA VAL A 701 -65.28 -11.58 28.89
C VAL A 701 -64.08 -10.61 28.77
N PRO A 702 -63.77 -10.09 27.58
CA PRO A 702 -62.77 -9.03 27.43
C PRO A 702 -63.14 -7.80 28.28
N VAL A 703 -62.18 -7.30 29.04
CA VAL A 703 -62.33 -6.05 29.78
C VAL A 703 -62.20 -4.89 28.79
N THR A 704 -63.08 -3.89 28.89
CA THR A 704 -63.05 -2.70 28.02
C THR A 704 -62.71 -1.44 28.82
N ASN A 705 -62.00 -0.52 28.19
CA ASN A 705 -61.72 0.82 28.70
C ASN A 705 -62.98 1.72 28.68
N PRO A 706 -62.97 2.92 29.31
CA PRO A 706 -64.13 3.82 29.34
C PRO A 706 -64.66 4.22 27.95
N ASP A 707 -63.78 4.23 26.95
CA ASP A 707 -64.08 4.52 25.55
C ASP A 707 -64.60 3.30 24.76
N ASN A 708 -64.93 2.21 25.44
CA ASN A 708 -65.34 0.91 24.87
C ASN A 708 -64.26 0.20 24.04
N THR A 709 -63.01 0.67 24.04
CA THR A 709 -61.89 -0.08 23.45
C THR A 709 -61.51 -1.26 24.34
N LEU A 710 -60.83 -2.27 23.78
CA LEU A 710 -60.31 -3.39 24.57
C LEU A 710 -59.21 -2.90 25.52
N ALA A 711 -59.26 -3.31 26.78
CA ALA A 711 -58.22 -3.02 27.77
C ALA A 711 -56.95 -3.82 27.45
N VAL A 712 -56.05 -3.16 26.72
CA VAL A 712 -54.80 -3.71 26.22
C VAL A 712 -53.62 -2.96 26.82
N TYR A 713 -52.64 -3.69 27.34
CA TYR A 713 -51.47 -3.16 28.04
C TYR A 713 -50.19 -3.69 27.39
N SER A 714 -49.40 -2.83 26.77
CA SER A 714 -48.07 -3.21 26.27
C SER A 714 -47.13 -3.53 27.44
N ARG A 715 -46.07 -4.32 27.21
CA ARG A 715 -45.04 -4.55 28.24
C ARG A 715 -44.44 -3.24 28.73
N GLU A 716 -44.20 -2.31 27.80
CA GLU A 716 -43.65 -1.00 28.10
C GLU A 716 -44.57 -0.18 29.01
N ALA A 717 -45.87 -0.15 28.74
CA ALA A 717 -46.82 0.55 29.61
C ALA A 717 -46.87 -0.04 31.03
N ILE A 718 -46.74 -1.37 31.14
CA ILE A 718 -46.66 -2.04 32.44
C ILE A 718 -45.35 -1.69 33.16
N ARG A 719 -44.21 -1.63 32.44
CA ARG A 719 -42.91 -1.23 32.99
C ARG A 719 -42.90 0.19 33.52
N GLN A 720 -43.42 1.14 32.73
CA GLN A 720 -43.56 2.53 33.15
C GLN A 720 -44.43 2.65 34.40
N TRP A 721 -45.48 1.84 34.48
CA TRP A 721 -46.30 1.77 35.69
C TRP A 721 -45.51 1.21 36.89
N TYR A 722 -44.66 0.20 36.71
CA TYR A 722 -43.78 -0.30 37.79
C TYR A 722 -42.84 0.77 38.31
N GLU A 723 -42.16 1.49 37.42
CA GLU A 723 -41.21 2.55 37.76
C GLU A 723 -41.91 3.69 38.51
N ALA A 724 -43.07 4.13 38.01
CA ALA A 724 -43.88 5.15 38.68
C ALA A 724 -44.34 4.71 40.08
N LYS A 725 -44.75 3.44 40.23
CA LYS A 725 -45.17 2.89 41.52
C LYS A 725 -44.03 2.66 42.49
N GLU A 726 -42.85 2.28 41.99
CA GLU A 726 -41.65 2.20 42.82
C GLU A 726 -41.28 3.59 43.35
N GLN A 727 -41.29 4.62 42.50
CA GLN A 727 -41.05 5.99 42.94
C GLN A 727 -42.08 6.43 43.99
N GLU A 728 -43.36 6.12 43.78
CA GLU A 728 -44.42 6.39 44.75
C GLU A 728 -44.15 5.67 46.09
N ASP A 729 -43.75 4.40 46.05
CA ASP A 729 -43.43 3.62 47.24
C ASP A 729 -42.18 4.15 47.97
N VAL A 730 -41.14 4.53 47.22
CA VAL A 730 -39.92 5.15 47.76
C VAL A 730 -40.27 6.48 48.44
N LEU A 731 -41.05 7.33 47.79
CA LEU A 731 -41.51 8.60 48.37
C LEU A 731 -42.35 8.37 49.63
N LYS A 732 -43.26 7.39 49.64
CA LYS A 732 -44.04 7.01 50.83
C LYS A 732 -43.16 6.45 51.94
N ALA A 733 -42.17 5.63 51.62
CA ALA A 733 -41.22 5.08 52.58
C ALA A 733 -40.34 6.18 53.19
N VAL A 734 -39.87 7.12 52.37
CA VAL A 734 -39.14 8.32 52.81
C VAL A 734 -40.02 9.20 53.69
N ALA A 735 -41.28 9.45 53.31
CA ALA A 735 -42.23 10.23 54.11
C ALA A 735 -42.58 9.56 55.45
N LYS A 736 -42.72 8.23 55.49
CA LYS A 736 -42.93 7.47 56.73
C LYS A 736 -41.67 7.44 57.60
N GLY A 737 -40.49 7.35 56.97
CA GLY A 737 -39.20 7.46 57.63
C GLY A 737 -38.97 8.83 58.25
N SER A 738 -39.28 9.90 57.51
CA SER A 738 -39.20 11.27 58.02
C SER A 738 -40.21 11.54 59.14
N ALA A 739 -41.44 11.01 59.03
CA ALA A 739 -42.41 11.08 60.13
C ALA A 739 -41.95 10.33 61.39
N ASN A 740 -41.27 9.19 61.24
CA ASN A 740 -40.70 8.47 62.38
C ASN A 740 -39.50 9.20 63.00
N VAL A 741 -38.62 9.79 62.18
CA VAL A 741 -37.51 10.64 62.66
C VAL A 741 -38.06 11.86 63.38
N GLN A 742 -39.11 12.49 62.84
CA GLN A 742 -39.79 13.62 63.47
C GLN A 742 -40.46 13.21 64.78
N ALA A 743 -41.16 12.07 64.84
CA ALA A 743 -41.74 11.57 66.09
C ALA A 743 -40.67 11.28 67.17
N VAL A 744 -39.51 10.75 66.78
CA VAL A 744 -38.38 10.54 67.70
C VAL A 744 -37.78 11.87 68.15
N GLN A 745 -37.64 12.85 67.25
CA GLN A 745 -37.20 14.20 67.60
C GLN A 745 -38.20 14.91 68.51
N ASP A 746 -39.49 14.82 68.24
CA ASP A 746 -40.54 15.40 69.07
C ASP A 746 -40.59 14.74 70.45
N THR A 747 -40.37 13.42 70.52
CA THR A 747 -40.25 12.69 71.81
C THR A 747 -39.00 13.12 72.57
N ARG A 748 -37.86 13.29 71.89
CA ARG A 748 -36.62 13.80 72.51
C ARG A 748 -36.76 15.25 72.96
N ASN A 749 -37.41 16.09 72.15
CA ASN A 749 -37.67 17.49 72.47
C ASN A 749 -38.68 17.61 73.62
N ALA A 750 -39.69 16.74 73.68
CA ALA A 750 -40.60 16.66 74.81
C ALA A 750 -39.88 16.19 76.07
N ALA A 751 -39.01 15.18 75.99
CA ALA A 751 -38.18 14.74 77.11
C ALA A 751 -37.21 15.83 77.57
N ALA A 752 -36.62 16.59 76.64
CA ALA A 752 -35.77 17.75 76.94
C ALA A 752 -36.57 18.87 77.62
N ARG A 753 -37.78 19.19 77.14
CA ARG A 753 -38.66 20.17 77.80
C ARG A 753 -39.13 19.72 79.18
N VAL A 754 -39.42 18.43 79.36
CA VAL A 754 -39.78 17.86 80.67
C VAL A 754 -38.57 17.87 81.61
N SER A 755 -37.37 17.58 81.09
CA SER A 755 -36.12 17.72 81.84
C SER A 755 -35.90 19.17 82.22
N ASP A 756 -35.94 20.11 81.28
CA ASP A 756 -35.76 21.55 81.53
C ASP A 756 -36.81 22.09 82.50
N TRP A 757 -38.08 21.70 82.37
CA TRP A 757 -39.14 22.03 83.34
C TRP A 757 -38.84 21.43 84.73
N ALA A 758 -38.38 20.17 84.80
CA ALA A 758 -38.00 19.55 86.07
C ALA A 758 -36.76 20.20 86.70
N THR A 759 -35.82 20.72 85.92
CA THR A 759 -34.64 21.44 86.43
C THR A 759 -34.93 22.89 86.81
N ASN A 760 -35.86 23.57 86.13
CA ASN A 760 -36.11 25.00 86.31
C ASN A 760 -37.28 25.32 87.25
N ASP A 761 -38.33 24.49 87.31
CA ASP A 761 -39.58 24.86 88.00
C ASP A 761 -39.89 24.05 89.27
N PHE A 762 -39.24 22.91 89.53
CA PHE A 762 -39.50 22.13 90.75
C PHE A 762 -38.26 21.53 91.40
N GLY A 763 -37.77 22.23 92.42
CA GLY A 763 -37.06 21.59 93.52
C GLY A 763 -37.97 20.58 94.25
N ARG A 764 -37.55 19.31 94.21
CA ARG A 764 -38.03 18.10 94.91
C ARG A 764 -39.21 17.34 94.27
N PRO A 765 -39.04 16.02 93.98
CA PRO A 765 -40.12 15.17 93.50
C PRO A 765 -41.09 14.77 94.63
N PRO A 766 -42.42 14.84 94.41
CA PRO A 766 -43.39 14.22 95.31
C PRO A 766 -43.55 12.71 95.03
N LYS A 767 -43.84 11.98 96.11
CA LYS A 767 -44.03 10.51 96.17
C LYS A 767 -45.17 10.01 95.25
N PRO A 768 -45.06 8.79 94.71
CA PRO A 768 -46.03 8.24 93.77
C PRO A 768 -47.33 7.86 94.48
N VAL A 769 -48.46 8.39 93.99
CA VAL A 769 -49.80 7.97 94.39
C VAL A 769 -50.31 6.95 93.37
N THR A 770 -50.51 5.73 93.84
CA THR A 770 -51.16 4.61 93.16
C THR A 770 -52.62 4.92 92.83
N LYS A 771 -53.00 4.84 91.54
CA LYS A 771 -54.39 4.65 91.10
C LYS A 771 -54.46 3.49 90.09
N PRO A 772 -55.54 2.68 90.13
CA PRO A 772 -55.60 1.36 89.51
C PRO A 772 -55.86 1.41 88.00
N ALA A 773 -55.31 0.41 87.32
CA ALA A 773 -55.34 0.23 85.87
C ALA A 773 -56.76 0.01 85.31
N PRO A 774 -57.13 0.63 84.18
CA PRO A 774 -58.31 0.26 83.42
C PRO A 774 -58.09 -1.07 82.67
N ALA A 775 -59.18 -1.81 82.56
CA ALA A 775 -59.27 -3.20 82.10
C ALA A 775 -58.61 -3.48 80.74
N ALA A 776 -57.84 -4.56 80.70
CA ALA A 776 -57.20 -5.10 79.51
C ALA A 776 -58.24 -5.66 78.52
N SER A 777 -58.26 -5.12 77.31
CA SER A 777 -58.85 -5.78 76.15
C SER A 777 -57.98 -6.98 75.75
N LYS A 778 -58.62 -8.15 75.60
CA LYS A 778 -57.99 -9.41 75.20
C LYS A 778 -57.31 -9.27 73.83
N PRO A 779 -56.04 -9.71 73.67
CA PRO A 779 -55.43 -9.87 72.36
C PRO A 779 -56.04 -11.07 71.61
N PRO A 780 -56.21 -11.02 70.28
CA PRO A 780 -56.65 -12.16 69.50
C PRO A 780 -55.59 -13.27 69.52
N THR A 781 -56.05 -14.47 69.87
CA THR A 781 -55.35 -15.75 69.83
C THR A 781 -54.77 -16.02 68.44
N ARG A 782 -53.43 -16.01 68.32
CA ARG A 782 -52.72 -16.65 67.20
C ARG A 782 -52.46 -18.11 67.57
N ASN A 783 -53.17 -19.00 66.89
CA ASN A 783 -52.83 -20.42 66.79
C ASN A 783 -51.51 -20.53 66.01
N ILE A 784 -50.40 -20.82 66.70
CA ILE A 784 -49.15 -21.27 66.10
C ILE A 784 -48.98 -22.73 66.56
N PRO A 785 -48.78 -23.70 65.66
CA PRO A 785 -48.49 -25.07 66.08
C PRO A 785 -47.09 -25.15 66.72
N ASP A 786 -47.06 -25.64 67.96
CA ASP A 786 -45.91 -25.90 68.84
C ASP A 786 -44.98 -27.04 68.36
N PHE A 787 -44.48 -26.97 67.12
CA PHE A 787 -43.47 -27.94 66.64
C PHE A 787 -42.05 -27.61 67.15
N TRP A 788 -41.77 -26.35 67.49
CA TRP A 788 -40.43 -25.88 67.85
C TRP A 788 -40.06 -26.05 69.33
N ILE A 789 -40.99 -26.55 70.15
CA ILE A 789 -40.81 -26.73 71.60
C ILE A 789 -40.76 -28.22 71.98
N THR A 790 -41.04 -29.13 71.04
CA THR A 790 -40.89 -30.57 71.30
C THR A 790 -39.42 -30.99 71.28
N PRO A 791 -39.06 -32.06 72.03
CA PRO A 791 -37.72 -32.67 71.94
C PRO A 791 -37.31 -33.04 70.50
N GLU A 792 -38.28 -33.36 69.64
CA GLU A 792 -38.07 -33.69 68.22
C GLU A 792 -37.73 -32.45 67.37
N GLY A 793 -38.35 -31.30 67.65
CA GLY A 793 -38.02 -30.03 67.00
C GLY A 793 -36.62 -29.51 67.38
N GLN A 794 -36.19 -29.73 68.62
CA GLN A 794 -34.83 -29.40 69.05
C GLN A 794 -33.77 -30.37 68.48
N ALA A 795 -34.11 -31.65 68.30
CA ALA A 795 -33.24 -32.64 67.66
C ALA A 795 -33.00 -32.35 66.16
N ALA A 796 -34.00 -31.84 65.44
CA ALA A 796 -33.87 -31.45 64.04
C ALA A 796 -32.96 -30.21 63.82
N VAL A 797 -32.89 -29.30 64.79
CA VAL A 797 -31.99 -28.13 64.76
C VAL A 797 -30.55 -28.52 65.10
N ALA A 798 -30.35 -29.50 65.99
CA ALA A 798 -29.02 -30.01 66.33
C ALA A 798 -28.35 -30.80 65.18
N ALA A 799 -29.14 -31.53 64.36
CA ALA A 799 -28.64 -32.30 63.23
C ALA A 799 -28.11 -31.44 62.05
N ARG A 800 -28.49 -30.15 61.97
CA ARG A 800 -28.06 -29.23 60.89
C ARG A 800 -26.75 -28.48 61.17
N LYS A 801 -26.16 -28.60 62.37
CA LYS A 801 -24.93 -27.89 62.75
C LYS A 801 -23.65 -28.73 62.70
N GLY A 802 -23.71 -30.00 62.29
CA GLY A 802 -22.56 -30.91 62.29
C GLY A 802 -22.17 -31.46 60.92
N GLY A 803 -21.12 -30.91 60.31
CA GLY A 803 -20.30 -31.60 59.30
C GLY A 803 -19.85 -30.72 58.11
N PRO A 804 -18.70 -31.03 57.48
CA PRO A 804 -17.36 -31.08 58.07
C PRO A 804 -16.40 -30.05 57.41
N VAL A 805 -15.44 -29.57 58.20
CA VAL A 805 -14.28 -28.80 57.73
C VAL A 805 -13.20 -29.76 57.22
N ARG A 806 -12.79 -29.61 55.95
CA ARG A 806 -11.49 -30.04 55.37
C ARG A 806 -11.16 -29.10 54.20
N THR A 807 -10.36 -28.07 54.44
CA THR A 807 -8.90 -27.94 54.13
C THR A 807 -8.57 -27.93 52.65
N ARG A 808 -8.11 -26.77 52.17
CA ARG A 808 -7.08 -26.62 51.14
C ARG A 808 -5.75 -26.42 51.83
#